data_AF-A0A139BUW5-F1
#
_entry.id   AF-A0A139BUW5-F1
#
_cell.length_a   1.000
_cell.length_b   1.000
_cell.length_c   1.000
_cell.angle_alpha   90.00
_cell.angle_beta   90.00
_cell.angle_gamma   90.00
#
_symmetry.space_group_name_H-M   'P 1'
#
loop_
_entity.id
_entity.type
_entity.pdbx_description
1 polymer ?
#
loop_
_entity_poly.entity_id
_entity_poly.type
_entity_poly.pdbx_seq_one_letter_code
_entity_poly.pdbx_strand_id
1 'polypeptide(L)'
;MKPNTDSPKAPESKPEAKPEAKPEAKSDKSDAKPDAKPVGAATDNPTSGLTSDEAGRLLKKFGPNAMPDTSMHPLRMALEKFWAPVPWMLEAAIVLELVLGKYVEAAIIAGLLVFNAALGLFQESRAQATLAALKSRLALSASARRDGAWKTVPAAELVPGDVVKLSLGGVVAADVHITGGEVLLDQSMLTGESVPIEAGAGVQTFAGALVRRGEAVAEVTATGARTKFGRTAELVRTAHVVSSQQKAVLRVVRNLAAFNGVVIAALVVYAYFLKMPLAEIIPLVLTAVLASIPVALPATFTLAAALGARALAKLGVLPTRLSAVDEAGTTDVLCADKTGTLTQNALTVTTVHSMPGFDEAHVLALAALASADGGQDPVDAAIRAAASSKGVSDAPKLVKFESFDPAKKTSEATATDSSGGTQRIVKGAFAVVTGLAQPSPTAAAAANELEGQGFRVLAVAAGPPTAMKLAGLIALSDPPRSDSAALVTELHALGVRTVMVTGDAPATAAIVARAVGLDGAVCPPGPIPDSVHPGQFAVFAGVLPEDKYKLVKAFQKGGHTVGMCGDGANDAPALRQAQIGIAVSTATDVAKSAAGMVLTEPGLAGIVAAVKEGRITFQRILTYTLNTIVKKIVTVLFLIAGLIMTGHAILTPLLMVIVMITGDFLSMSLTTDNVRPSPMPNAWRIGNLTIAGVTMGVCLLAFCSGVLAIGKFGMNLEIAALRTLAFVVLVFGSQATLYAIRERRHLWGTRPSLWLALSSVADIVIASTLAIGGFAMTSLSPLVVAGTLAAAVVFAFVLDLVKVPVFVRLGIAEPEPNAGQPKASDSKPDAKAEPEPEAKAKTPSDLTTQIAKRSYELYEERGRQDGRAVQDWEKAEREIRKAEPEASPEPKPEAKPEAKPEAKPEAKPEAKPEAKPEAKPEAKPEAKPEAKSEAKPEAKPEAKPEAKPEAKPEASPEPKPEAKSSSDLTPELVKRVHELYEALGRKDVQAVEELEKAERENRKDEPGK
;
A
#
# COMPACT_ATOMS: atom_id res chain seq x y z
N MET A 1 -56.98 -28.52 36.06
CA MET A 1 -55.89 -28.90 36.99
C MET A 1 -54.71 -29.45 36.18
N LYS A 2 -53.51 -29.47 36.76
CA LYS A 2 -52.31 -30.23 36.29
C LYS A 2 -52.41 -31.71 36.75
N PRO A 3 -51.54 -32.67 36.33
CA PRO A 3 -50.55 -32.68 35.22
C PRO A 3 -50.54 -34.01 34.39
N ASN A 4 -49.48 -34.18 33.56
CA ASN A 4 -48.60 -35.37 33.46
C ASN A 4 -48.63 -36.36 32.23
N THR A 5 -47.42 -36.49 31.63
CA THR A 5 -46.69 -37.69 31.12
C THR A 5 -47.19 -38.58 29.96
N ASP A 6 -46.35 -38.56 28.91
CA ASP A 6 -45.78 -39.69 28.12
C ASP A 6 -46.56 -40.49 27.04
N SER A 7 -45.74 -41.09 26.14
CA SER A 7 -46.05 -42.11 25.09
C SER A 7 -46.39 -41.60 23.66
N PRO A 8 -46.18 -42.40 22.58
CA PRO A 8 -45.09 -43.38 22.33
C PRO A 8 -44.52 -43.37 20.87
N LYS A 9 -43.68 -44.36 20.53
CA LYS A 9 -43.18 -44.68 19.17
C LYS A 9 -44.29 -45.19 18.21
N ALA A 10 -44.02 -45.11 16.90
CA ALA A 10 -44.64 -45.93 15.83
C ALA A 10 -43.60 -46.31 14.72
N PRO A 11 -43.84 -47.31 13.85
CA PRO A 11 -42.78 -47.96 13.05
C PRO A 11 -42.98 -48.02 11.50
N GLU A 12 -41.97 -48.58 10.82
CA GLU A 12 -41.98 -49.31 9.51
C GLU A 12 -42.45 -48.65 8.19
N SER A 13 -41.58 -48.69 7.17
CA SER A 13 -41.86 -49.26 5.82
C SER A 13 -40.65 -49.20 4.85
N LYS A 14 -40.68 -50.07 3.83
CA LYS A 14 -39.82 -50.25 2.63
C LYS A 14 -40.64 -51.08 1.60
N PRO A 15 -40.31 -51.21 0.29
CA PRO A 15 -39.00 -51.07 -0.37
C PRO A 15 -39.00 -50.30 -1.73
N GLU A 16 -37.93 -50.47 -2.53
CA GLU A 16 -37.74 -50.07 -3.95
C GLU A 16 -37.58 -48.55 -4.25
N ALA A 17 -36.91 -48.08 -5.32
CA ALA A 17 -36.25 -48.73 -6.46
C ALA A 17 -34.86 -48.09 -6.80
N LYS A 18 -34.22 -48.49 -7.92
CA LYS A 18 -32.87 -48.07 -8.37
C LYS A 18 -32.79 -46.62 -8.92
N PRO A 19 -31.61 -45.97 -8.87
CA PRO A 19 -31.16 -44.99 -9.86
C PRO A 19 -30.29 -45.62 -10.96
N GLU A 20 -30.30 -45.06 -12.16
CA GLU A 20 -29.61 -45.60 -13.35
C GLU A 20 -28.23 -44.95 -13.66
N ALA A 21 -27.64 -45.35 -14.79
CA ALA A 21 -26.22 -45.18 -15.12
C ALA A 21 -25.74 -43.74 -15.31
N LYS A 22 -24.46 -43.51 -15.00
CA LYS A 22 -23.68 -42.37 -15.50
C LYS A 22 -23.34 -42.58 -16.99
N PRO A 23 -23.28 -41.52 -17.82
CA PRO A 23 -22.78 -41.65 -19.18
C PRO A 23 -21.28 -41.94 -19.20
N GLU A 24 -20.87 -42.93 -19.99
CA GLU A 24 -19.46 -43.30 -20.17
C GLU A 24 -18.74 -42.32 -21.08
N ALA A 25 -17.71 -41.63 -20.56
CA ALA A 25 -16.70 -40.99 -21.40
C ALA A 25 -15.69 -42.06 -21.84
N LYS A 26 -15.53 -42.25 -23.16
CA LYS A 26 -14.72 -43.33 -23.74
C LYS A 26 -13.27 -43.27 -23.27
N SER A 27 -12.76 -44.41 -22.81
CA SER A 27 -11.36 -44.62 -22.44
C SER A 27 -10.50 -44.86 -23.69
N ASP A 28 -9.98 -43.78 -24.27
CA ASP A 28 -8.98 -43.88 -25.33
C ASP A 28 -7.64 -44.29 -24.73
N LYS A 29 -7.24 -45.56 -24.93
CA LYS A 29 -6.04 -46.14 -24.31
C LYS A 29 -4.77 -45.66 -24.99
N SER A 30 -4.22 -44.56 -24.50
CA SER A 30 -2.79 -44.27 -24.62
C SER A 30 -2.16 -44.28 -23.23
N ASP A 31 -1.58 -45.43 -22.84
CA ASP A 31 -0.83 -45.60 -21.59
C ASP A 31 0.54 -44.88 -21.67
N ALA A 32 0.50 -43.56 -21.86
CA ALA A 32 1.64 -42.65 -21.80
C ALA A 32 2.08 -42.45 -20.34
N LYS A 33 2.57 -43.54 -19.75
CA LYS A 33 3.21 -43.62 -18.44
C LYS A 33 4.18 -42.44 -18.27
N PRO A 34 4.01 -41.58 -17.25
CA PRO A 34 4.89 -40.44 -17.02
C PRO A 34 6.22 -40.92 -16.40
N ASP A 35 7.01 -41.63 -17.20
CA ASP A 35 8.40 -41.99 -16.91
C ASP A 35 9.31 -40.75 -17.02
N ALA A 36 9.04 -39.78 -16.14
CA ALA A 36 9.90 -38.66 -15.83
C ALA A 36 11.14 -39.18 -15.10
N LYS A 37 12.04 -39.85 -15.85
CA LYS A 37 13.40 -40.12 -15.39
C LYS A 37 14.00 -38.80 -14.88
N PRO A 38 14.70 -38.79 -13.74
CA PRO A 38 15.36 -37.58 -13.25
C PRO A 38 16.35 -37.09 -14.31
N VAL A 39 16.12 -35.89 -14.86
CA VAL A 39 16.99 -35.28 -15.88
C VAL A 39 18.12 -34.53 -15.20
N GLY A 40 18.98 -35.30 -14.55
CA GLY A 40 20.24 -34.88 -13.96
C GLY A 40 21.18 -36.09 -13.94
N ALA A 41 22.41 -35.92 -14.42
CA ALA A 41 23.45 -36.86 -14.05
C ALA A 41 23.70 -36.68 -12.55
N ALA A 42 23.76 -37.77 -11.79
CA ALA A 42 24.16 -37.68 -10.40
C ALA A 42 25.56 -37.05 -10.35
N THR A 43 25.71 -35.97 -9.58
CA THR A 43 27.03 -35.46 -9.24
C THR A 43 27.71 -36.48 -8.34
N ASP A 44 28.96 -36.84 -8.62
CA ASP A 44 29.67 -37.95 -7.96
C ASP A 44 29.89 -37.74 -6.44
N ASN A 45 29.46 -36.61 -5.87
CA ASN A 45 29.28 -36.40 -4.43
C ASN A 45 28.10 -35.44 -4.13
N PRO A 46 26.93 -35.93 -3.66
CA PRO A 46 25.87 -35.05 -3.12
C PRO A 46 26.31 -34.30 -1.84
N THR A 47 27.47 -34.67 -1.28
CA THR A 47 28.09 -34.08 -0.09
C THR A 47 28.92 -32.83 -0.35
N SER A 48 29.30 -32.50 -1.60
CA SER A 48 30.11 -31.31 -1.93
C SER A 48 29.30 -30.09 -2.38
N GLY A 49 28.15 -30.31 -3.01
CA GLY A 49 27.45 -29.26 -3.77
C GLY A 49 28.13 -28.96 -5.12
N LEU A 50 27.58 -27.98 -5.85
CA LEU A 50 28.07 -27.55 -7.17
C LEU A 50 29.31 -26.63 -7.06
N THR A 51 30.10 -26.51 -8.13
CA THR A 51 31.03 -25.38 -8.26
C THR A 51 30.31 -24.11 -8.73
N SER A 52 30.89 -22.95 -8.41
CA SER A 52 30.40 -21.64 -8.88
C SER A 52 30.32 -21.54 -10.40
N ASP A 53 31.25 -22.15 -11.13
CA ASP A 53 31.27 -22.14 -12.60
C ASP A 53 30.19 -23.07 -13.21
N GLU A 54 29.92 -24.22 -12.59
CA GLU A 54 28.80 -25.09 -12.99
C GLU A 54 27.47 -24.42 -12.71
N ALA A 55 27.29 -23.80 -11.54
CA ALA A 55 26.11 -23.01 -11.23
C ALA A 55 25.92 -21.88 -12.26
N GLY A 56 26.98 -21.15 -12.62
CA GLY A 56 26.95 -20.11 -13.66
C GLY A 56 26.62 -20.64 -15.07
N ARG A 57 27.04 -21.86 -15.42
CA ARG A 57 26.66 -22.55 -16.67
C ARG A 57 25.20 -23.00 -16.66
N LEU A 58 24.75 -23.59 -15.56
CA LEU A 58 23.38 -24.04 -15.37
C LEU A 58 22.40 -22.85 -15.36
N LEU A 59 22.77 -21.72 -14.75
CA LEU A 59 21.96 -20.50 -14.72
C LEU A 59 21.73 -19.94 -16.13
N LYS A 60 22.75 -19.98 -17.00
CA LYS A 60 22.63 -19.61 -18.43
C LYS A 60 21.77 -20.59 -19.24
N LYS A 61 21.74 -21.88 -18.87
CA LYS A 61 20.96 -22.93 -19.55
C LYS A 61 19.50 -22.96 -19.12
N PHE A 62 19.24 -22.83 -17.82
CA PHE A 62 17.92 -22.99 -17.22
C PHE A 62 17.18 -21.66 -17.02
N GLY A 63 17.90 -20.53 -17.03
CA GLY A 63 17.39 -19.22 -16.63
C GLY A 63 17.34 -19.05 -15.11
N PRO A 64 17.15 -17.80 -14.62
CA PRO A 64 17.04 -17.54 -13.19
C PRO A 64 15.83 -18.22 -12.56
N ASN A 65 15.95 -18.57 -11.28
CA ASN A 65 14.87 -19.09 -10.46
C ASN A 65 13.90 -17.97 -10.03
N ALA A 66 13.21 -17.42 -11.03
CA ALA A 66 12.15 -16.43 -10.89
C ALA A 66 11.02 -16.76 -11.86
N MET A 67 9.85 -16.15 -11.68
CA MET A 67 8.87 -16.11 -12.77
C MET A 67 9.42 -15.26 -13.91
N PRO A 68 9.27 -15.66 -15.19
CA PRO A 68 9.73 -14.87 -16.31
C PRO A 68 9.01 -13.52 -16.32
N ASP A 69 9.75 -12.46 -16.02
CA ASP A 69 9.26 -11.10 -16.03
C ASP A 69 9.02 -10.70 -17.50
N THR A 70 7.75 -10.73 -17.93
CA THR A 70 7.36 -10.50 -19.33
C THR A 70 7.39 -9.00 -19.65
N SER A 71 8.56 -8.41 -19.46
CA SER A 71 8.96 -7.15 -20.07
C SER A 71 8.79 -7.28 -21.58
N MET A 72 7.87 -6.50 -22.15
CA MET A 72 7.68 -6.47 -23.59
C MET A 72 8.93 -5.89 -24.25
N HIS A 73 9.33 -6.44 -25.39
CA HIS A 73 10.45 -5.91 -26.16
C HIS A 73 10.25 -4.40 -26.41
N PRO A 74 11.25 -3.52 -26.22
CA PRO A 74 11.03 -2.07 -26.22
C PRO A 74 10.31 -1.53 -27.45
N LEU A 75 10.59 -2.09 -28.64
CA LEU A 75 9.88 -1.75 -29.89
C LEU A 75 8.38 -2.11 -29.86
N ARG A 76 8.00 -3.22 -29.24
CA ARG A 76 6.59 -3.61 -29.07
C ARG A 76 5.89 -2.71 -28.07
N MET A 77 6.55 -2.41 -26.95
CA MET A 77 6.07 -1.48 -25.94
C MET A 77 5.90 -0.05 -26.51
N ALA A 78 6.72 0.32 -27.50
CA ALA A 78 6.60 1.56 -28.26
C ALA A 78 5.43 1.54 -29.26
N LEU A 79 5.29 0.49 -30.07
CA LEU A 79 4.16 0.33 -31.00
C LEU A 79 2.80 0.34 -30.27
N GLU A 80 2.75 -0.26 -29.07
CA GLU A 80 1.56 -0.23 -28.20
C GLU A 80 1.17 1.18 -27.74
N LYS A 81 2.09 2.17 -27.74
CA LYS A 81 1.75 3.58 -27.45
C LYS A 81 1.01 4.28 -28.60
N PHE A 82 1.05 3.73 -29.82
CA PHE A 82 0.22 4.19 -30.95
C PHE A 82 -1.13 3.44 -30.99
N TRP A 83 -1.25 2.28 -30.34
CA TRP A 83 -2.48 1.49 -30.35
C TRP A 83 -3.46 1.88 -29.22
N ALA A 84 -3.83 3.16 -29.16
CA ALA A 84 -4.74 3.68 -28.15
C ALA A 84 -5.70 4.77 -28.71
N PRO A 85 -6.86 5.02 -28.08
CA PRO A 85 -7.87 5.95 -28.60
C PRO A 85 -7.41 7.40 -28.80
N VAL A 86 -6.32 7.80 -28.16
CA VAL A 86 -5.79 9.17 -28.22
C VAL A 86 -4.83 9.34 -29.39
N PRO A 87 -3.83 8.45 -29.61
CA PRO A 87 -3.17 8.28 -30.90
C PRO A 87 -4.13 8.21 -32.09
N TRP A 88 -5.13 7.33 -32.09
CA TRP A 88 -6.06 7.19 -33.23
C TRP A 88 -6.79 8.50 -33.57
N MET A 89 -7.06 9.33 -32.57
CA MET A 89 -7.65 10.66 -32.77
C MET A 89 -6.65 11.67 -33.36
N LEU A 90 -5.37 11.60 -32.98
CA LEU A 90 -4.29 12.39 -33.59
C LEU A 90 -3.95 11.90 -35.00
N GLU A 91 -4.01 10.60 -35.26
CA GLU A 91 -3.84 9.98 -36.58
C GLU A 91 -4.98 10.39 -37.52
N ALA A 92 -6.24 10.36 -37.03
CA ALA A 92 -7.38 10.92 -37.75
C ALA A 92 -7.21 12.43 -38.01
N ALA A 93 -6.65 13.19 -37.07
CA ALA A 93 -6.31 14.60 -37.28
C ALA A 93 -5.29 14.80 -38.41
N ILE A 94 -4.20 14.02 -38.41
CA ILE A 94 -3.16 14.06 -39.44
C ILE A 94 -3.74 13.73 -40.82
N VAL A 95 -4.50 12.65 -40.94
CA VAL A 95 -5.16 12.24 -42.19
C VAL A 95 -6.12 13.34 -42.69
N LEU A 96 -6.87 13.96 -41.78
CA LEU A 96 -7.84 15.01 -42.11
C LEU A 96 -7.17 16.29 -42.61
N GLU A 97 -6.11 16.76 -41.94
CA GLU A 97 -5.37 17.95 -42.39
C GLU A 97 -4.58 17.68 -43.68
N LEU A 98 -4.13 16.45 -43.94
CA LEU A 98 -3.58 16.04 -45.25
C LEU A 98 -4.64 16.09 -46.36
N VAL A 99 -5.87 15.62 -46.11
CA VAL A 99 -6.99 15.71 -47.06
C VAL A 99 -7.41 17.16 -47.31
N LEU A 100 -7.27 18.04 -46.31
CA LEU A 100 -7.48 19.49 -46.44
C LEU A 100 -6.28 20.24 -47.07
N GLY A 101 -5.22 19.54 -47.50
CA GLY A 101 -4.04 20.14 -48.15
C GLY A 101 -3.09 20.90 -47.23
N LYS A 102 -3.28 20.81 -45.91
CA LYS A 102 -2.51 21.55 -44.88
C LYS A 102 -1.33 20.72 -44.37
N TYR A 103 -0.38 20.42 -45.24
CA TYR A 103 0.78 19.57 -44.93
C TYR A 103 1.58 20.02 -43.70
N VAL A 104 1.64 21.33 -43.42
CA VAL A 104 2.33 21.88 -42.24
C VAL A 104 1.59 21.57 -40.93
N GLU A 105 0.27 21.70 -40.90
CA GLU A 105 -0.54 21.38 -39.71
C GLU A 105 -0.47 19.87 -39.42
N ALA A 106 -0.61 19.04 -40.46
CA ALA A 106 -0.45 17.59 -40.36
C ALA A 106 0.95 17.17 -39.84
N ALA A 107 2.03 17.77 -40.36
CA ALA A 107 3.40 17.47 -39.93
C ALA A 107 3.65 17.83 -38.45
N ILE A 108 3.07 18.93 -37.95
CA ILE A 108 3.21 19.33 -36.55
C ILE A 108 2.43 18.38 -35.62
N ILE A 109 1.24 17.93 -36.02
CA ILE A 109 0.48 16.92 -35.25
C ILE A 109 1.23 15.57 -35.23
N ALA A 110 1.83 15.16 -36.36
CA ALA A 110 2.65 13.94 -36.44
C ALA A 110 3.90 14.03 -35.54
N GLY A 111 4.58 15.18 -35.52
CA GLY A 111 5.69 15.46 -34.62
C GLY A 111 5.28 15.36 -33.14
N LEU A 112 4.11 15.89 -32.78
CA LEU A 112 3.55 15.74 -31.43
C LEU A 112 3.26 14.28 -31.07
N LEU A 113 2.63 13.51 -31.98
CA LEU A 113 2.31 12.11 -31.72
C LEU A 113 3.57 11.29 -31.40
N VAL A 114 4.63 11.45 -32.19
CA VAL A 114 5.94 10.83 -31.95
C VAL A 114 6.56 11.31 -30.64
N PHE A 115 6.50 12.62 -30.36
CA PHE A 115 7.04 13.18 -29.12
C PHE A 115 6.34 12.62 -27.86
N ASN A 116 5.00 12.55 -27.86
CA ASN A 116 4.21 12.01 -26.76
C ASN A 116 4.48 10.51 -26.53
N ALA A 117 4.62 9.73 -27.60
CA ALA A 117 5.01 8.32 -27.51
C ALA A 117 6.40 8.16 -26.89
N ALA A 118 7.39 8.94 -27.35
CA ALA A 118 8.76 8.92 -26.82
C ALA A 118 8.82 9.35 -25.34
N LEU A 119 8.09 10.41 -24.97
CA LEU A 119 8.01 10.89 -23.59
C LEU A 119 7.37 9.85 -22.67
N GLY A 120 6.28 9.21 -23.10
CA GLY A 120 5.63 8.13 -22.35
C GLY A 120 6.55 6.94 -22.10
N LEU A 121 7.30 6.51 -23.12
CA LEU A 121 8.29 5.42 -23.00
C LEU A 121 9.44 5.78 -22.04
N PHE A 122 9.94 7.01 -22.09
CA PHE A 122 11.02 7.47 -21.21
C PHE A 122 10.57 7.59 -19.75
N GLN A 123 9.34 8.05 -19.50
CA GLN A 123 8.78 8.11 -18.14
C GLN A 123 8.53 6.71 -17.58
N GLU A 124 7.93 5.82 -18.36
CA GLU A 124 7.58 4.47 -17.92
C GLU A 124 8.82 3.59 -17.72
N SER A 125 9.80 3.63 -18.63
CA SER A 125 11.05 2.88 -18.45
C SER A 125 11.82 3.32 -17.20
N ARG A 126 11.84 4.63 -16.90
CA ARG A 126 12.45 5.17 -15.68
C ARG A 126 11.69 4.77 -14.40
N ALA A 127 10.36 4.71 -14.44
CA ALA A 127 9.54 4.22 -13.33
C ALA A 127 9.79 2.72 -13.08
N GLN A 128 9.80 1.90 -14.14
CA GLN A 128 10.08 0.47 -14.05
C GLN A 128 11.50 0.18 -13.58
N ALA A 129 12.52 0.88 -14.09
CA ALA A 129 13.91 0.74 -13.64
C ALA A 129 14.08 1.11 -12.16
N THR A 130 13.37 2.15 -11.69
CA THR A 130 13.32 2.49 -10.26
C THR A 130 12.72 1.34 -9.44
N LEU A 131 11.57 0.79 -9.87
CA LEU A 131 10.91 -0.30 -9.16
C LEU A 131 11.70 -1.62 -9.19
N ALA A 132 12.42 -1.91 -10.27
CA ALA A 132 13.33 -3.05 -10.37
C ALA A 132 14.51 -2.94 -9.39
N ALA A 133 15.13 -1.77 -9.27
CA ALA A 133 16.21 -1.49 -8.31
C ALA A 133 15.76 -1.47 -6.84
N LEU A 134 14.45 -1.36 -6.59
CA LEU A 134 13.84 -1.54 -5.26
C LEU A 134 13.51 -3.02 -5.01
N LYS A 135 12.93 -3.73 -5.99
CA LYS A 135 12.67 -5.18 -5.93
C LYS A 135 13.94 -6.01 -5.70
N SER A 136 15.08 -5.63 -6.27
CA SER A 136 16.34 -6.37 -6.06
C SER A 136 16.84 -6.34 -4.60
N ARG A 137 16.41 -5.35 -3.80
CA ARG A 137 16.64 -5.31 -2.34
C ARG A 137 15.69 -6.20 -1.53
N LEU A 138 14.68 -6.77 -2.19
CA LEU A 138 13.66 -7.66 -1.62
C LEU A 138 13.73 -9.08 -2.20
N ALA A 139 14.85 -9.43 -2.85
CA ALA A 139 15.07 -10.77 -3.36
C ALA A 139 15.21 -11.76 -2.18
N LEU A 140 14.44 -12.85 -2.22
CA LEU A 140 14.64 -13.97 -1.31
C LEU A 140 16.11 -14.43 -1.36
N SER A 141 16.63 -14.90 -0.24
CA SER A 141 17.99 -15.42 -0.14
C SER A 141 17.97 -16.89 0.31
N ALA A 142 18.82 -17.71 -0.29
CA ALA A 142 18.94 -19.13 0.02
C ALA A 142 20.38 -19.47 0.43
N SER A 143 20.55 -20.34 1.42
CA SER A 143 21.85 -20.92 1.73
C SER A 143 22.09 -22.10 0.79
N ALA A 144 22.97 -21.91 -0.20
CA ALA A 144 23.36 -22.92 -1.17
C ALA A 144 24.80 -23.38 -0.89
N ARG A 145 25.07 -24.66 -1.08
CA ARG A 145 26.42 -25.22 -0.95
C ARG A 145 27.14 -25.12 -2.29
N ARG A 146 28.07 -24.17 -2.40
CA ARG A 146 28.85 -23.91 -3.61
C ARG A 146 30.34 -23.87 -3.28
N ASP A 147 31.12 -24.57 -4.09
CA ASP A 147 32.57 -24.77 -3.89
C ASP A 147 32.89 -25.45 -2.53
N GLY A 148 32.09 -26.45 -2.15
CA GLY A 148 32.22 -27.19 -0.88
C GLY A 148 31.68 -26.46 0.36
N ALA A 149 31.57 -25.14 0.34
CA ALA A 149 31.16 -24.28 1.44
C ALA A 149 29.70 -23.83 1.34
N TRP A 150 29.08 -23.49 2.47
CA TRP A 150 27.76 -22.83 2.50
C TRP A 150 27.91 -21.34 2.18
N LYS A 151 27.15 -20.87 1.19
CA LYS A 151 27.13 -19.48 0.73
C LYS A 151 25.68 -19.00 0.63
N THR A 152 25.39 -17.84 1.19
CA THR A 152 24.09 -17.18 0.97
C THR A 152 24.09 -16.60 -0.44
N VAL A 153 23.17 -17.06 -1.29
CA VAL A 153 22.98 -16.59 -2.67
C VAL A 153 21.57 -16.04 -2.85
N PRO A 154 21.34 -15.08 -3.77
CA PRO A 154 19.99 -14.69 -4.15
C PRO A 154 19.22 -15.92 -4.65
N ALA A 155 17.99 -16.10 -4.21
CA ALA A 155 17.14 -17.24 -4.59
C ALA A 155 16.96 -17.34 -6.11
N ALA A 156 17.04 -16.22 -6.83
CA ALA A 156 16.97 -16.15 -8.29
C ALA A 156 18.21 -16.75 -9.01
N GLU A 157 19.33 -16.94 -8.32
CA GLU A 157 20.53 -17.60 -8.84
C GLU A 157 20.54 -19.12 -8.61
N LEU A 158 19.52 -19.68 -7.93
CA LEU A 158 19.42 -21.12 -7.74
C LEU A 158 19.22 -21.85 -9.08
N VAL A 159 19.86 -23.00 -9.22
CA VAL A 159 19.78 -23.89 -10.39
C VAL A 159 19.39 -25.31 -9.98
N PRO A 160 18.80 -26.11 -10.87
CA PRO A 160 18.65 -27.55 -10.64
C PRO A 160 20.02 -28.19 -10.35
N GLY A 161 20.10 -28.95 -9.26
CA GLY A 161 21.35 -29.52 -8.72
C GLY A 161 22.05 -28.68 -7.62
N ASP A 162 21.62 -27.45 -7.32
CA ASP A 162 22.10 -26.76 -6.10
C ASP A 162 21.67 -27.55 -4.85
N VAL A 163 22.60 -27.78 -3.94
CA VAL A 163 22.30 -28.32 -2.60
C VAL A 163 22.02 -27.16 -1.67
N VAL A 164 20.82 -27.08 -1.11
CA VAL A 164 20.34 -25.97 -0.27
C VAL A 164 20.02 -26.42 1.15
N LYS A 165 20.17 -25.51 2.12
CA LYS A 165 19.72 -25.73 3.51
C LYS A 165 18.32 -25.15 3.72
N LEU A 166 17.42 -25.98 4.24
CA LEU A 166 16.11 -25.59 4.74
C LEU A 166 16.22 -25.38 6.26
N SER A 167 15.93 -24.16 6.73
CA SER A 167 16.00 -23.77 8.14
C SER A 167 14.67 -23.20 8.62
N LEU A 168 14.42 -23.28 9.92
CA LEU A 168 13.21 -22.78 10.60
C LEU A 168 12.81 -21.36 10.14
N GLY A 169 11.52 -21.17 9.81
CA GLY A 169 10.97 -19.90 9.32
C GLY A 169 11.33 -19.56 7.87
N GLY A 170 12.25 -20.31 7.26
CA GLY A 170 12.63 -20.16 5.86
C GLY A 170 11.56 -20.64 4.89
N VAL A 171 11.59 -20.07 3.69
CA VAL A 171 10.75 -20.46 2.55
C VAL A 171 11.56 -21.40 1.66
N VAL A 172 10.95 -22.50 1.22
CA VAL A 172 11.55 -23.35 0.19
C VAL A 172 11.58 -22.54 -1.11
N ALA A 173 12.78 -22.14 -1.55
CA ALA A 173 12.94 -21.15 -2.63
C ALA A 173 12.77 -21.71 -4.05
N ALA A 174 12.69 -23.03 -4.20
CA ALA A 174 12.58 -23.78 -5.45
C ALA A 174 11.82 -25.10 -5.16
N ASP A 175 11.52 -25.92 -6.17
CA ASP A 175 11.11 -27.31 -5.88
C ASP A 175 12.38 -28.10 -5.52
N VAL A 176 12.35 -28.87 -4.44
CA VAL A 176 13.53 -29.56 -3.88
C VAL A 176 13.21 -30.99 -3.41
N HIS A 177 14.24 -31.83 -3.33
CA HIS A 177 14.19 -33.18 -2.78
C HIS A 177 15.07 -33.26 -1.53
N ILE A 178 14.50 -33.62 -0.38
CA ILE A 178 15.21 -33.63 0.89
C ILE A 178 16.19 -34.82 0.91
N THR A 179 17.47 -34.53 1.12
CA THR A 179 18.55 -35.54 1.14
C THR A 179 19.00 -35.89 2.56
N GLY A 180 18.68 -35.07 3.57
CA GLY A 180 18.98 -35.35 4.97
C GLY A 180 18.34 -34.37 5.95
N GLY A 181 18.15 -34.82 7.19
CA GLY A 181 17.42 -34.07 8.23
C GLY A 181 15.90 -34.26 8.12
N GLU A 182 15.17 -33.55 8.99
CA GLU A 182 13.71 -33.60 9.09
C GLU A 182 13.13 -32.21 9.33
N VAL A 183 12.08 -31.89 8.61
CA VAL A 183 11.36 -30.61 8.70
C VAL A 183 9.85 -30.82 8.76
N LEU A 184 9.17 -30.03 9.59
CA LEU A 184 7.72 -29.85 9.52
C LEU A 184 7.45 -28.75 8.48
N LEU A 185 6.71 -29.05 7.44
CA LEU A 185 6.48 -28.17 6.29
C LEU A 185 5.00 -27.82 6.13
N ASP A 186 4.72 -26.53 6.03
CA ASP A 186 3.40 -26.02 5.70
C ASP A 186 3.30 -25.76 4.19
N GLN A 187 2.32 -26.40 3.53
CA GLN A 187 2.04 -26.28 2.10
C GLN A 187 0.67 -25.63 1.83
N SER A 188 0.03 -25.02 2.83
CA SER A 188 -1.34 -24.48 2.72
C SER A 188 -1.54 -23.49 1.56
N MET A 189 -0.54 -22.66 1.24
CA MET A 189 -0.55 -21.75 0.09
C MET A 189 -0.53 -22.44 -1.29
N LEU A 190 -0.23 -23.74 -1.34
CA LEU A 190 -0.10 -24.56 -2.56
C LEU A 190 -1.20 -25.60 -2.70
N THR A 191 -1.57 -26.27 -1.60
CA THR A 191 -2.57 -27.36 -1.59
C THR A 191 -3.95 -26.89 -1.11
N GLY A 192 -4.02 -25.79 -0.37
CA GLY A 192 -5.22 -25.39 0.37
C GLY A 192 -5.45 -26.15 1.67
N GLU A 193 -4.53 -27.05 2.06
CA GLU A 193 -4.64 -27.88 3.27
C GLU A 193 -3.88 -27.24 4.44
N SER A 194 -4.58 -26.90 5.52
CA SER A 194 -4.01 -26.18 6.67
C SER A 194 -3.13 -27.02 7.60
N VAL A 195 -2.94 -28.33 7.33
CA VAL A 195 -2.19 -29.25 8.19
C VAL A 195 -0.74 -29.36 7.71
N PRO A 196 0.27 -28.96 8.51
CA PRO A 196 1.67 -29.15 8.15
C PRO A 196 2.05 -30.63 8.08
N ILE A 197 2.87 -31.00 7.11
CA ILE A 197 3.38 -32.37 6.92
C ILE A 197 4.77 -32.52 7.55
N GLU A 198 5.05 -33.66 8.17
CA GLU A 198 6.43 -34.02 8.55
C GLU A 198 7.14 -34.62 7.32
N ALA A 199 8.34 -34.12 7.01
CA ALA A 199 9.08 -34.46 5.81
C ALA A 199 10.57 -34.69 6.13
N GLY A 200 11.01 -35.94 6.00
CA GLY A 200 12.40 -36.36 6.14
C GLY A 200 13.09 -36.61 4.79
N ALA A 201 14.25 -37.26 4.85
CA ALA A 201 15.00 -37.68 3.67
C ALA A 201 14.14 -38.53 2.70
N GLY A 202 14.27 -38.27 1.40
CA GLY A 202 13.49 -38.89 0.34
C GLY A 202 12.17 -38.17 -0.01
N VAL A 203 11.71 -37.20 0.80
CA VAL A 203 10.48 -36.43 0.51
C VAL A 203 10.78 -35.29 -0.46
N GLN A 204 9.90 -35.07 -1.45
CA GLN A 204 9.92 -33.87 -2.30
C GLN A 204 9.04 -32.78 -1.67
N THR A 205 9.49 -31.53 -1.75
CA THR A 205 8.71 -30.35 -1.37
C THR A 205 8.86 -29.24 -2.41
N PHE A 206 7.93 -28.29 -2.39
CA PHE A 206 7.69 -27.36 -3.49
C PHE A 206 8.02 -25.92 -3.12
N ALA A 207 8.35 -25.12 -4.14
CA ALA A 207 8.63 -23.70 -3.99
C ALA A 207 7.48 -22.98 -3.27
N GLY A 208 7.77 -22.15 -2.27
CA GLY A 208 6.76 -21.45 -1.47
C GLY A 208 6.20 -22.23 -0.27
N ALA A 209 6.60 -23.48 -0.04
CA ALA A 209 6.37 -24.15 1.23
C ALA A 209 7.18 -23.47 2.36
N LEU A 210 6.70 -23.57 3.60
CA LEU A 210 7.28 -22.90 4.78
C LEU A 210 7.80 -23.91 5.81
N VAL A 211 9.02 -23.72 6.31
CA VAL A 211 9.58 -24.55 7.40
C VAL A 211 9.01 -24.12 8.76
N ARG A 212 8.12 -24.94 9.31
CA ARG A 212 7.48 -24.76 10.63
C ARG A 212 8.30 -25.27 11.81
N ARG A 213 9.12 -26.31 11.61
CA ARG A 213 9.98 -26.95 12.63
C ARG A 213 11.15 -27.65 11.95
N GLY A 214 12.29 -27.78 12.64
CA GLY A 214 13.43 -28.59 12.20
C GLY A 214 14.37 -27.89 11.22
N GLU A 215 15.35 -28.65 10.74
CA GLU A 215 16.27 -28.26 9.66
C GLU A 215 16.55 -29.46 8.77
N ALA A 216 16.74 -29.20 7.47
CA ALA A 216 17.03 -30.21 6.48
C ALA A 216 17.99 -29.70 5.40
N VAL A 217 18.63 -30.63 4.68
CA VAL A 217 19.39 -30.40 3.45
C VAL A 217 18.60 -31.00 2.29
N ALA A 218 18.52 -30.28 1.18
CA ALA A 218 17.76 -30.69 0.01
C ALA A 218 18.47 -30.31 -1.29
N GLU A 219 18.25 -31.07 -2.36
CA GLU A 219 18.73 -30.79 -3.72
C GLU A 219 17.62 -30.11 -4.54
N VAL A 220 17.94 -29.04 -5.26
CA VAL A 220 16.97 -28.32 -6.13
C VAL A 220 16.64 -29.16 -7.36
N THR A 221 15.36 -29.50 -7.54
CA THR A 221 14.88 -30.32 -8.67
C THR A 221 14.29 -29.50 -9.80
N ALA A 222 13.62 -28.38 -9.51
CA ALA A 222 13.09 -27.46 -10.52
C ALA A 222 13.10 -26.01 -10.06
N THR A 223 13.28 -25.09 -11.02
CA THR A 223 13.41 -23.64 -10.78
C THR A 223 12.52 -22.80 -11.69
N GLY A 224 12.13 -21.62 -11.21
CA GLY A 224 11.31 -20.63 -11.91
C GLY A 224 9.93 -21.19 -12.28
N ALA A 225 9.42 -20.81 -13.45
CA ALA A 225 8.12 -21.28 -13.97
C ALA A 225 7.96 -22.82 -14.08
N ARG A 226 9.04 -23.60 -14.02
CA ARG A 226 8.95 -25.07 -14.04
C ARG A 226 8.47 -25.67 -12.73
N THR A 227 8.63 -24.95 -11.61
CA THR A 227 8.19 -25.35 -10.26
C THR A 227 6.67 -25.54 -10.20
N LYS A 228 6.19 -26.35 -9.25
CA LYS A 228 4.76 -26.55 -9.00
C LYS A 228 4.06 -25.21 -8.69
N PHE A 229 4.71 -24.35 -7.91
CA PHE A 229 4.26 -22.97 -7.64
C PHE A 229 4.27 -22.10 -8.89
N GLY A 230 5.34 -22.17 -9.70
CA GLY A 230 5.48 -21.36 -10.91
C GLY A 230 4.35 -21.61 -11.90
N ARG A 231 3.99 -22.88 -12.12
CA ARG A 231 2.88 -23.27 -13.00
C ARG A 231 1.51 -22.78 -12.51
N THR A 232 1.24 -22.83 -11.20
CA THR A 232 -0.04 -22.32 -10.65
C THR A 232 -0.07 -20.80 -10.61
N ALA A 233 1.04 -20.15 -10.26
CA ALA A 233 1.19 -18.70 -10.28
C ALA A 233 1.05 -18.10 -11.69
N GLU A 234 1.54 -18.79 -12.73
CA GLU A 234 1.39 -18.37 -14.12
C GLU A 234 -0.08 -18.34 -14.57
N LEU A 235 -0.88 -19.33 -14.17
CA LEU A 235 -2.33 -19.38 -14.44
C LEU A 235 -3.08 -18.24 -13.71
N VAL A 236 -2.72 -17.97 -12.45
CA VAL A 236 -3.31 -16.89 -11.64
C VAL A 236 -2.88 -15.49 -12.11
N ARG A 237 -1.77 -15.37 -12.86
CA ARG A 237 -1.19 -14.10 -13.32
C ARG A 237 -2.11 -13.26 -14.23
N THR A 238 -3.20 -13.84 -14.70
CA THR A 238 -4.27 -13.16 -15.46
C THR A 238 -5.18 -12.29 -14.59
N ALA A 239 -5.24 -12.52 -13.27
CA ALA A 239 -6.13 -11.84 -12.35
C ALA A 239 -5.62 -10.45 -11.89
N HIS A 240 -5.49 -9.50 -12.83
CA HIS A 240 -5.10 -8.12 -12.51
C HIS A 240 -6.18 -7.38 -11.70
N VAL A 241 -5.92 -7.18 -10.40
CA VAL A 241 -6.76 -6.34 -9.53
C VAL A 241 -6.53 -4.86 -9.85
N VAL A 242 -7.39 -4.30 -10.71
CA VAL A 242 -7.35 -2.88 -11.09
C VAL A 242 -7.60 -1.97 -9.87
N SER A 243 -6.71 -1.00 -9.66
CA SER A 243 -6.73 -0.05 -8.54
C SER A 243 -8.07 0.70 -8.40
N SER A 244 -8.45 1.00 -7.15
CA SER A 244 -9.61 1.85 -6.80
C SER A 244 -9.52 3.24 -7.43
N GLN A 245 -8.34 3.86 -7.39
CA GLN A 245 -8.04 5.13 -8.05
C GLN A 245 -8.19 5.03 -9.58
N GLN A 246 -7.64 3.99 -10.21
CA GLN A 246 -7.76 3.80 -11.66
C GLN A 246 -9.22 3.63 -12.11
N LYS A 247 -10.05 2.93 -11.30
CA LYS A 247 -11.51 2.83 -11.51
C LYS A 247 -12.23 4.17 -11.34
N ALA A 248 -11.86 4.98 -10.35
CA ALA A 248 -12.42 6.31 -10.15
C ALA A 248 -12.07 7.27 -11.31
N VAL A 249 -10.81 7.24 -11.75
CA VAL A 249 -10.28 7.99 -12.90
C VAL A 249 -11.01 7.64 -14.19
N LEU A 250 -11.15 6.36 -14.53
CA LEU A 250 -11.84 5.94 -15.76
C LEU A 250 -13.31 6.38 -15.77
N ARG A 251 -13.96 6.45 -14.60
CA ARG A 251 -15.30 7.01 -14.43
C ARG A 251 -15.32 8.52 -14.72
N VAL A 252 -14.35 9.28 -14.19
CA VAL A 252 -14.19 10.72 -14.47
C VAL A 252 -13.95 10.97 -15.97
N VAL A 253 -13.02 10.24 -16.60
CA VAL A 253 -12.71 10.38 -18.03
C VAL A 253 -13.94 10.07 -18.90
N ARG A 254 -14.68 9.00 -18.59
CA ARG A 254 -15.92 8.66 -19.30
C ARG A 254 -17.00 9.74 -19.15
N ASN A 255 -17.19 10.28 -17.94
CA ASN A 255 -18.17 11.33 -17.69
C ASN A 255 -17.79 12.65 -18.40
N LEU A 256 -16.50 13.01 -18.40
CA LEU A 256 -15.96 14.16 -19.15
C LEU A 256 -16.16 14.00 -20.66
N ALA A 257 -15.85 12.84 -21.21
CA ALA A 257 -16.05 12.54 -22.63
C ALA A 257 -17.54 12.60 -23.04
N ALA A 258 -18.44 12.10 -22.20
CA ALA A 258 -19.88 12.19 -22.44
C ALA A 258 -20.39 13.65 -22.41
N PHE A 259 -19.98 14.43 -21.41
CA PHE A 259 -20.35 15.84 -21.31
C PHE A 259 -19.81 16.65 -22.50
N ASN A 260 -18.50 16.56 -22.78
CA ASN A 260 -17.91 17.27 -23.90
C ASN A 260 -18.48 16.80 -25.26
N GLY A 261 -18.85 15.53 -25.41
CA GLY A 261 -19.53 15.02 -26.61
C GLY A 261 -20.87 15.70 -26.89
N VAL A 262 -21.69 15.93 -25.84
CA VAL A 262 -22.94 16.71 -25.96
C VAL A 262 -22.65 18.16 -26.32
N VAL A 263 -21.62 18.77 -25.73
CA VAL A 263 -21.21 20.15 -26.03
C VAL A 263 -20.70 20.27 -27.48
N ILE A 264 -19.92 19.30 -27.97
CA ILE A 264 -19.46 19.24 -29.38
C ILE A 264 -20.65 19.06 -30.33
N ALA A 265 -21.63 18.23 -30.00
CA ALA A 265 -22.85 18.07 -30.81
C ALA A 265 -23.64 19.39 -30.90
N ALA A 266 -23.79 20.12 -29.79
CA ALA A 266 -24.41 21.44 -29.79
C ALA A 266 -23.63 22.47 -30.62
N LEU A 267 -22.29 22.44 -30.56
CA LEU A 267 -21.41 23.25 -31.40
C LEU A 267 -21.60 22.95 -32.90
N VAL A 268 -21.71 21.68 -33.30
CA VAL A 268 -21.96 21.29 -34.71
C VAL A 268 -23.31 21.80 -35.18
N VAL A 269 -24.36 21.60 -34.38
CA VAL A 269 -25.72 22.06 -34.69
C VAL A 269 -25.76 23.59 -34.83
N TYR A 270 -25.07 24.32 -33.96
CA TYR A 270 -25.01 25.79 -34.04
C TYR A 270 -24.19 26.28 -35.25
N ALA A 271 -23.06 25.66 -35.56
CA ALA A 271 -22.26 25.99 -36.74
C ALA A 271 -23.02 25.70 -38.06
N TYR A 272 -23.85 24.66 -38.09
CA TYR A 272 -24.77 24.39 -39.19
C TYR A 272 -25.87 25.44 -39.32
N PHE A 273 -26.46 25.91 -38.20
CA PHE A 273 -27.42 27.04 -38.22
C PHE A 273 -26.79 28.36 -38.69
N LEU A 274 -25.51 28.60 -38.39
CA LEU A 274 -24.72 29.70 -38.95
C LEU A 274 -24.38 29.54 -40.44
N LYS A 275 -24.74 28.39 -41.06
CA LYS A 275 -24.44 28.03 -42.47
C LYS A 275 -22.93 28.04 -42.80
N MET A 276 -22.09 27.70 -41.82
CA MET A 276 -20.64 27.60 -42.05
C MET A 276 -20.31 26.49 -43.07
N PRO A 277 -19.29 26.67 -43.93
CA PRO A 277 -18.86 25.62 -44.85
C PRO A 277 -18.24 24.45 -44.07
N LEU A 278 -18.36 23.22 -44.60
CA LEU A 278 -17.79 22.03 -43.95
C LEU A 278 -16.27 22.18 -43.71
N ALA A 279 -15.56 22.90 -44.59
CA ALA A 279 -14.13 23.19 -44.45
C ALA A 279 -13.76 24.01 -43.19
N GLU A 280 -14.72 24.68 -42.54
CA GLU A 280 -14.52 25.34 -41.23
C GLU A 280 -15.12 24.53 -40.07
N ILE A 281 -16.27 23.88 -40.27
CA ILE A 281 -16.89 23.01 -39.25
C ILE A 281 -15.95 21.86 -38.89
N ILE A 282 -15.30 21.24 -39.89
CA ILE A 282 -14.42 20.07 -39.70
C ILE A 282 -13.21 20.42 -38.80
N PRO A 283 -12.39 21.45 -39.07
CA PRO A 283 -11.34 21.89 -38.16
C PRO A 283 -11.84 22.35 -36.79
N LEU A 284 -13.03 22.95 -36.70
CA LEU A 284 -13.60 23.38 -35.41
C LEU A 284 -13.99 22.18 -34.54
N VAL A 285 -14.63 21.15 -35.12
CA VAL A 285 -14.94 19.89 -34.44
C VAL A 285 -13.66 19.19 -34.02
N LEU A 286 -12.67 19.12 -34.90
CA LEU A 286 -11.36 18.55 -34.59
C LEU A 286 -10.69 19.28 -33.40
N THR A 287 -10.73 20.61 -33.39
CA THR A 287 -10.24 21.46 -32.30
C THR A 287 -10.95 21.14 -30.97
N ALA A 288 -12.27 21.01 -30.97
CA ALA A 288 -13.06 20.70 -29.78
C ALA A 288 -12.86 19.25 -29.28
N VAL A 289 -12.66 18.31 -30.20
CA VAL A 289 -12.33 16.90 -29.91
C VAL A 289 -10.94 16.78 -29.28
N LEU A 290 -9.91 17.44 -29.86
CA LEU A 290 -8.56 17.56 -29.28
C LEU A 290 -8.61 18.20 -27.87
N ALA A 291 -9.37 19.29 -27.72
CA ALA A 291 -9.57 19.98 -26.45
C ALA A 291 -10.23 19.11 -25.37
N SER A 292 -10.91 18.02 -25.73
CA SER A 292 -11.67 17.19 -24.78
C SER A 292 -10.86 16.11 -24.07
N ILE A 293 -9.78 15.61 -24.68
CA ILE A 293 -9.10 14.40 -24.18
C ILE A 293 -7.95 14.74 -23.20
N PRO A 294 -7.91 14.12 -22.00
CA PRO A 294 -6.82 14.29 -21.04
C PRO A 294 -5.63 13.36 -21.35
N VAL A 295 -4.88 13.68 -22.41
CA VAL A 295 -3.77 12.86 -22.97
C VAL A 295 -2.75 12.44 -21.91
N ALA A 296 -2.17 13.40 -21.20
CA ALA A 296 -1.12 13.17 -20.20
C ALA A 296 -1.56 12.39 -18.95
N LEU A 297 -2.86 12.11 -18.76
CA LEU A 297 -3.38 11.66 -17.46
C LEU A 297 -2.82 10.30 -17.00
N PRO A 298 -2.82 9.22 -17.80
CA PRO A 298 -2.28 7.93 -17.35
C PRO A 298 -0.78 8.00 -17.00
N ALA A 299 0.01 8.73 -17.80
CA ALA A 299 1.44 8.91 -17.57
C ALA A 299 1.72 9.71 -16.29
N THR A 300 0.92 10.75 -16.04
CA THR A 300 1.04 11.61 -14.84
C THR A 300 0.82 10.81 -13.55
N PHE A 301 -0.12 9.87 -13.53
CA PHE A 301 -0.36 8.99 -12.37
C PHE A 301 0.81 8.03 -12.12
N THR A 302 1.34 7.39 -13.17
CA THR A 302 2.54 6.54 -13.07
C THR A 302 3.75 7.32 -12.56
N LEU A 303 3.94 8.56 -13.06
CA LEU A 303 5.02 9.45 -12.61
C LEU A 303 4.87 9.85 -11.13
N ALA A 304 3.65 10.25 -10.71
CA ALA A 304 3.37 10.60 -9.31
C ALA A 304 3.64 9.42 -8.36
N ALA A 305 3.16 8.22 -8.70
CA ALA A 305 3.39 7.01 -7.91
C ALA A 305 4.87 6.61 -7.86
N ALA A 306 5.61 6.76 -8.97
CA ALA A 306 7.06 6.49 -9.00
C ALA A 306 7.87 7.51 -8.19
N LEU A 307 7.46 8.78 -8.16
CA LEU A 307 8.07 9.82 -7.32
C LEU A 307 7.81 9.55 -5.83
N GLY A 308 6.57 9.23 -5.45
CA GLY A 308 6.21 8.87 -4.08
C GLY A 308 6.91 7.58 -3.61
N ALA A 309 7.00 6.55 -4.47
CA ALA A 309 7.75 5.34 -4.17
C ALA A 309 9.25 5.60 -3.97
N ARG A 310 9.84 6.52 -4.74
CA ARG A 310 11.24 6.94 -4.58
C ARG A 310 11.46 7.80 -3.32
N ALA A 311 10.47 8.57 -2.89
CA ALA A 311 10.52 9.30 -1.62
C ALA A 311 10.45 8.33 -0.43
N LEU A 312 9.51 7.38 -0.44
CA LEU A 312 9.42 6.30 0.55
C LEU A 312 10.69 5.45 0.65
N ALA A 313 11.32 5.12 -0.48
CA ALA A 313 12.57 4.37 -0.51
C ALA A 313 13.77 5.11 0.15
N LYS A 314 13.71 6.43 0.31
CA LYS A 314 14.68 7.21 1.10
C LYS A 314 14.38 7.20 2.61
N LEU A 315 13.15 6.86 2.99
CA LEU A 315 12.65 6.82 4.38
C LEU A 315 12.54 5.38 4.91
N GLY A 316 13.31 4.45 4.33
CA GLY A 316 13.32 3.05 4.74
C GLY A 316 12.07 2.24 4.40
N VAL A 317 11.27 2.68 3.42
CA VAL A 317 10.01 2.01 3.02
C VAL A 317 10.08 1.61 1.54
N LEU A 318 9.97 0.31 1.25
CA LEU A 318 10.09 -0.26 -0.09
C LEU A 318 8.72 -0.74 -0.60
N PRO A 319 8.04 -0.03 -1.51
CA PRO A 319 6.79 -0.48 -2.12
C PRO A 319 7.05 -1.62 -3.12
N THR A 320 6.33 -2.74 -2.99
CA THR A 320 6.42 -3.87 -3.92
C THR A 320 5.69 -3.62 -5.24
N ARG A 321 4.77 -2.65 -5.23
CA ARG A 321 3.93 -2.20 -6.36
C ARG A 321 3.72 -0.67 -6.30
N LEU A 322 3.63 0.01 -7.45
CA LEU A 322 3.39 1.46 -7.48
C LEU A 322 2.07 1.89 -6.81
N SER A 323 1.01 1.07 -6.89
CA SER A 323 -0.29 1.40 -6.29
C SER A 323 -0.27 1.46 -4.76
N ALA A 324 0.67 0.76 -4.11
CA ALA A 324 0.74 0.69 -2.65
C ALA A 324 0.93 2.08 -2.02
N VAL A 325 1.60 3.00 -2.73
CA VAL A 325 1.78 4.40 -2.31
C VAL A 325 0.44 5.12 -2.18
N ASP A 326 -0.48 4.92 -3.14
CA ASP A 326 -1.82 5.50 -3.10
C ASP A 326 -2.69 4.83 -2.03
N GLU A 327 -2.61 3.50 -1.94
CA GLU A 327 -3.38 2.67 -1.00
C GLU A 327 -3.05 3.00 0.48
N ALA A 328 -1.77 3.25 0.79
CA ALA A 328 -1.33 3.77 2.08
C ALA A 328 -1.91 5.17 2.38
N GLY A 329 -2.06 6.02 1.36
CA GLY A 329 -2.68 7.34 1.48
C GLY A 329 -4.18 7.30 1.80
N THR A 330 -4.86 6.21 1.44
CA THR A 330 -6.30 5.99 1.70
C THR A 330 -6.60 5.24 3.01
N THR A 331 -5.58 4.77 3.73
CA THR A 331 -5.74 3.95 4.94
C THR A 331 -6.34 4.73 6.11
N ASP A 332 -7.32 4.13 6.80
CA ASP A 332 -8.02 4.66 7.99
C ASP A 332 -7.95 3.72 9.22
N VAL A 333 -7.59 2.45 9.02
CA VAL A 333 -7.38 1.46 10.09
C VAL A 333 -6.04 0.76 9.89
N LEU A 334 -5.22 0.68 10.95
CA LEU A 334 -3.99 -0.11 10.99
C LEU A 334 -4.16 -1.27 11.98
N CYS A 335 -4.27 -2.48 11.48
CA CYS A 335 -4.06 -3.69 12.26
C CYS A 335 -2.54 -3.87 12.46
N ALA A 336 -2.02 -3.45 13.61
CA ALA A 336 -0.61 -3.62 13.96
C ALA A 336 -0.43 -4.93 14.72
N ASP A 337 0.51 -5.78 14.30
CA ASP A 337 0.97 -6.85 15.18
C ASP A 337 1.63 -6.26 16.44
N LYS A 338 1.66 -7.02 17.53
CA LYS A 338 2.48 -6.68 18.68
C LYS A 338 3.96 -6.81 18.33
N THR A 339 4.36 -8.00 17.89
CA THR A 339 5.76 -8.41 17.77
C THR A 339 6.46 -7.66 16.63
N GLY A 340 7.65 -7.11 16.91
CA GLY A 340 8.49 -6.41 15.92
C GLY A 340 7.96 -5.08 15.39
N THR A 341 6.69 -4.74 15.69
CA THR A 341 5.99 -3.56 15.20
C THR A 341 5.70 -2.56 16.34
N LEU A 342 5.07 -3.03 17.43
CA LEU A 342 4.79 -2.24 18.64
C LEU A 342 5.82 -2.50 19.76
N THR A 343 6.44 -3.68 19.73
CA THR A 343 7.52 -4.08 20.64
C THR A 343 8.86 -4.16 19.92
N GLN A 344 9.93 -4.38 20.68
CA GLN A 344 11.29 -4.45 20.15
C GLN A 344 11.58 -5.78 19.43
N ASN A 345 10.78 -6.83 19.68
CA ASN A 345 11.07 -8.24 19.35
C ASN A 345 12.39 -8.71 19.99
N ALA A 346 12.63 -8.24 21.20
CA ALA A 346 13.84 -8.47 21.97
C ALA A 346 13.42 -8.81 23.40
N LEU A 347 13.32 -10.11 23.68
CA LEU A 347 13.05 -10.58 25.04
C LEU A 347 14.16 -10.06 25.98
N THR A 348 13.74 -9.51 27.11
CA THR A 348 14.63 -8.96 28.15
C THR A 348 14.18 -9.47 29.51
N VAL A 349 15.13 -9.71 30.42
CA VAL A 349 14.81 -9.92 31.83
C VAL A 349 14.43 -8.57 32.44
N THR A 350 13.18 -8.45 32.88
CA THR A 350 12.66 -7.23 33.49
C THR A 350 12.84 -7.25 35.00
N THR A 351 12.56 -8.40 35.63
CA THR A 351 12.64 -8.59 37.08
C THR A 351 13.18 -9.97 37.41
N VAL A 352 13.96 -10.11 38.48
CA VAL A 352 14.36 -11.40 39.05
C VAL A 352 13.85 -11.43 40.49
N HIS A 353 13.20 -12.52 40.88
CA HIS A 353 12.70 -12.71 42.24
C HIS A 353 13.40 -13.92 42.86
N SER A 354 14.47 -13.69 43.61
CA SER A 354 15.29 -14.74 44.21
C SER A 354 14.62 -15.36 45.45
N MET A 355 14.84 -16.65 45.66
CA MET A 355 14.34 -17.37 46.83
C MET A 355 15.29 -17.20 48.02
N PRO A 356 14.81 -17.39 49.28
CA PRO A 356 15.65 -17.31 50.46
C PRO A 356 16.90 -18.20 50.37
N GLY A 357 18.09 -17.59 50.47
CA GLY A 357 19.38 -18.25 50.29
C GLY A 357 20.03 -18.03 48.91
N PHE A 358 19.39 -17.30 48.00
CA PHE A 358 19.95 -16.88 46.72
C PHE A 358 19.77 -15.38 46.49
N ASP A 359 20.69 -14.76 45.75
CA ASP A 359 20.54 -13.40 45.22
C ASP A 359 20.23 -13.41 43.70
N GLU A 360 19.83 -12.26 43.16
CA GLU A 360 19.47 -12.12 41.75
C GLU A 360 20.60 -12.47 40.78
N ALA A 361 21.85 -12.18 41.13
CA ALA A 361 23.00 -12.40 40.26
C ALA A 361 23.35 -13.89 40.21
N HIS A 362 23.29 -14.60 41.34
CA HIS A 362 23.37 -16.07 41.38
C HIS A 362 22.23 -16.73 40.60
N VAL A 363 20.98 -16.27 40.73
CA VAL A 363 19.86 -16.81 39.94
C VAL A 363 20.08 -16.63 38.44
N LEU A 364 20.59 -15.46 38.02
CA LEU A 364 20.94 -15.20 36.62
C LEU A 364 22.14 -16.03 36.14
N ALA A 365 23.18 -16.19 36.95
CA ALA A 365 24.34 -17.03 36.62
C ALA A 365 23.96 -18.50 36.44
N LEU A 366 23.16 -19.05 37.37
CA LEU A 366 22.61 -20.41 37.25
C LEU A 366 21.76 -20.56 35.99
N ALA A 367 20.88 -19.60 35.70
CA ALA A 367 20.06 -19.63 34.49
C ALA A 367 20.89 -19.49 33.20
N ALA A 368 21.97 -18.71 33.21
CA ALA A 368 22.89 -18.55 32.09
C ALA A 368 23.68 -19.85 31.80
N LEU A 369 24.10 -20.58 32.84
CA LEU A 369 24.71 -21.91 32.70
C LEU A 369 23.72 -22.93 32.11
N ALA A 370 22.44 -22.80 32.43
CA ALA A 370 21.34 -23.56 31.81
C ALA A 370 20.83 -22.94 30.48
N SER A 371 21.68 -22.22 29.73
CA SER A 371 21.36 -21.60 28.44
C SER A 371 22.36 -21.97 27.33
N ALA A 372 21.87 -22.19 26.10
CA ALA A 372 22.65 -22.65 24.96
C ALA A 372 23.50 -21.53 24.33
N ASP A 373 24.83 -21.56 24.50
CA ASP A 373 25.74 -20.58 23.90
C ASP A 373 25.68 -20.58 22.36
N GLY A 374 25.76 -19.37 21.78
CA GLY A 374 25.62 -19.15 20.33
C GLY A 374 24.23 -19.45 19.74
N GLY A 375 23.29 -19.97 20.52
CA GLY A 375 21.96 -20.35 20.07
C GLY A 375 21.05 -19.16 19.70
N GLN A 376 20.14 -19.39 18.76
CA GLN A 376 19.13 -18.42 18.27
C GLN A 376 17.92 -18.24 19.22
N ASP A 377 17.87 -18.90 20.38
CA ASP A 377 16.74 -18.76 21.31
C ASP A 377 16.76 -17.37 22.01
N PRO A 378 15.74 -16.52 21.82
CA PRO A 378 15.69 -15.20 22.45
C PRO A 378 15.64 -15.24 23.98
N VAL A 379 15.12 -16.32 24.58
CA VAL A 379 15.10 -16.50 26.05
C VAL A 379 16.51 -16.67 26.60
N ASP A 380 17.34 -17.44 25.91
CA ASP A 380 18.70 -17.75 26.30
C ASP A 380 19.62 -16.53 26.09
N ALA A 381 19.39 -15.79 25.01
CA ALA A 381 20.03 -14.50 24.78
C ALA A 381 19.68 -13.47 25.86
N ALA A 382 18.39 -13.36 26.23
CA ALA A 382 17.91 -12.44 27.27
C ALA A 382 18.57 -12.72 28.64
N ILE A 383 18.61 -13.99 29.03
CA ILE A 383 19.18 -14.44 30.32
C ILE A 383 20.69 -14.20 30.35
N ARG A 384 21.43 -14.53 29.28
CA ARG A 384 22.87 -14.23 29.21
C ARG A 384 23.15 -12.74 29.28
N ALA A 385 22.44 -11.91 28.52
CA ALA A 385 22.64 -10.46 28.53
C ALA A 385 22.42 -9.86 29.93
N ALA A 386 21.39 -10.33 30.65
CA ALA A 386 21.14 -9.93 32.03
C ALA A 386 22.25 -10.41 32.99
N ALA A 387 22.69 -11.67 32.86
CA ALA A 387 23.76 -12.23 33.69
C ALA A 387 25.11 -11.54 33.48
N SER A 388 25.48 -11.22 32.23
CA SER A 388 26.72 -10.50 31.90
C SER A 388 26.79 -9.09 32.52
N SER A 389 25.64 -8.47 32.84
CA SER A 389 25.60 -7.17 33.52
C SER A 389 25.80 -7.24 35.04
N LYS A 390 25.60 -8.42 35.65
CA LYS A 390 25.68 -8.68 37.09
C LYS A 390 26.72 -9.78 37.37
N GLY A 391 28.00 -9.43 37.24
CA GLY A 391 29.11 -10.36 37.42
C GLY A 391 29.14 -11.01 38.81
N VAL A 392 29.31 -12.34 38.86
CA VAL A 392 29.36 -13.16 40.08
C VAL A 392 30.77 -13.74 40.24
N SER A 393 31.40 -13.49 41.39
CA SER A 393 32.79 -13.90 41.67
C SER A 393 32.96 -15.40 41.91
N ASP A 394 31.89 -16.11 42.29
CA ASP A 394 31.88 -17.54 42.65
C ASP A 394 30.95 -18.36 41.72
N ALA A 395 30.95 -18.02 40.43
CA ALA A 395 30.08 -18.67 39.44
C ALA A 395 30.51 -20.13 39.18
N PRO A 396 29.59 -21.12 39.32
CA PRO A 396 29.93 -22.53 39.12
C PRO A 396 30.22 -22.84 37.64
N LYS A 397 31.12 -23.80 37.39
CA LYS A 397 31.62 -24.11 36.03
C LYS A 397 30.76 -25.15 35.35
N LEU A 398 30.33 -24.86 34.12
CA LEU A 398 29.57 -25.79 33.28
C LEU A 398 30.40 -27.06 32.96
N VAL A 399 29.81 -28.22 33.20
CA VAL A 399 30.37 -29.54 32.85
C VAL A 399 29.62 -30.18 31.68
N LYS A 400 28.28 -30.07 31.69
CA LYS A 400 27.41 -30.56 30.61
C LYS A 400 26.17 -29.67 30.51
N PHE A 401 25.74 -29.37 29.28
CA PHE A 401 24.47 -28.71 28.99
C PHE A 401 23.55 -29.66 28.21
N GLU A 402 22.25 -29.57 28.46
CA GLU A 402 21.19 -30.25 27.70
C GLU A 402 20.15 -29.21 27.24
N SER A 403 20.04 -29.08 25.91
CA SER A 403 19.16 -28.13 25.22
C SER A 403 17.69 -28.28 25.61
N PHE A 404 16.93 -27.20 25.43
CA PHE A 404 15.50 -27.16 25.74
C PHE A 404 14.72 -28.29 25.05
N ASP A 405 14.01 -29.07 25.87
CA ASP A 405 13.14 -30.16 25.45
C ASP A 405 11.67 -29.69 25.51
N PRO A 406 10.95 -29.55 24.37
CA PRO A 406 9.58 -29.07 24.35
C PRO A 406 8.57 -29.97 25.08
N ALA A 407 8.85 -31.26 25.24
CA ALA A 407 7.98 -32.19 25.98
C ALA A 407 8.17 -32.02 27.50
N LYS A 408 9.42 -31.84 27.96
CA LYS A 408 9.72 -31.52 29.37
C LYS A 408 9.43 -30.06 29.74
N LYS A 409 9.50 -29.13 28.78
CA LYS A 409 9.45 -27.67 28.96
C LYS A 409 10.56 -27.12 29.86
N THR A 410 11.72 -27.78 29.83
CA THR A 410 12.93 -27.43 30.60
C THR A 410 14.18 -27.52 29.73
N SER A 411 15.23 -26.82 30.15
CA SER A 411 16.62 -27.05 29.73
C SER A 411 17.49 -27.21 30.98
N GLU A 412 18.57 -27.98 30.88
CA GLU A 412 19.32 -28.43 32.04
C GLU A 412 20.83 -28.21 31.89
N ALA A 413 21.51 -28.02 33.01
CA ALA A 413 22.96 -27.98 33.09
C ALA A 413 23.46 -28.77 34.30
N THR A 414 24.57 -29.46 34.13
CA THR A 414 25.39 -30.00 35.21
C THR A 414 26.60 -29.10 35.36
N ALA A 415 26.83 -28.58 36.56
CA ALA A 415 27.93 -27.68 36.86
C ALA A 415 28.66 -28.10 38.14
N THR A 416 29.95 -27.75 38.25
CA THR A 416 30.73 -27.89 39.48
C THR A 416 30.83 -26.57 40.23
N ASP A 417 30.58 -26.60 41.54
CA ASP A 417 30.85 -25.46 42.43
C ASP A 417 32.37 -25.32 42.72
N SER A 418 32.72 -24.24 43.42
CA SER A 418 34.10 -23.90 43.80
C SER A 418 34.73 -24.85 44.83
N SER A 419 33.93 -25.70 45.48
CA SER A 419 34.40 -26.80 46.35
C SER A 419 34.54 -28.14 45.60
N GLY A 420 34.18 -28.18 44.31
CA GLY A 420 34.19 -29.39 43.48
C GLY A 420 32.91 -30.23 43.56
N GLY A 421 31.87 -29.76 44.25
CA GLY A 421 30.57 -30.42 44.32
C GLY A 421 29.85 -30.36 42.97
N THR A 422 29.22 -31.46 42.57
CA THR A 422 28.42 -31.54 41.34
C THR A 422 26.97 -31.17 41.62
N GLN A 423 26.48 -30.11 40.99
CA GLN A 423 25.09 -29.69 41.06
C GLN A 423 24.39 -29.80 39.70
N ARG A 424 23.09 -30.10 39.74
CA ARG A 424 22.16 -30.02 38.62
C ARG A 424 21.43 -28.68 38.71
N ILE A 425 21.30 -28.02 37.57
CA ILE A 425 20.61 -26.75 37.38
C ILE A 425 19.53 -26.98 36.33
N VAL A 426 18.30 -26.55 36.59
CA VAL A 426 17.18 -26.67 35.65
C VAL A 426 16.47 -25.33 35.55
N LYS A 427 16.26 -24.84 34.33
CA LYS A 427 15.34 -23.72 34.05
C LYS A 427 14.17 -24.20 33.20
N GLY A 428 13.03 -23.53 33.32
CA GLY A 428 11.86 -23.88 32.51
C GLY A 428 10.55 -23.26 33.01
N ALA A 429 9.43 -23.81 32.56
CA ALA A 429 8.11 -23.39 32.99
C ALA A 429 7.90 -23.60 34.50
N PHE A 430 7.34 -22.60 35.19
CA PHE A 430 7.16 -22.59 36.65
C PHE A 430 6.54 -23.88 37.20
N ALA A 431 5.44 -24.35 36.61
CA ALA A 431 4.73 -25.55 37.03
C ALA A 431 5.51 -26.86 36.86
N VAL A 432 6.54 -26.91 36.01
CA VAL A 432 7.41 -28.09 35.86
C VAL A 432 8.57 -28.04 36.85
N VAL A 433 9.27 -26.90 36.91
CA VAL A 433 10.45 -26.75 37.78
C VAL A 433 10.07 -26.83 39.26
N THR A 434 8.87 -26.36 39.66
CA THR A 434 8.35 -26.57 41.02
C THR A 434 7.99 -28.02 41.32
N GLY A 435 7.63 -28.83 40.32
CA GLY A 435 7.48 -30.29 40.45
C GLY A 435 8.81 -31.05 40.59
N LEU A 436 9.94 -30.41 40.30
CA LEU A 436 11.30 -30.94 40.42
C LEU A 436 12.05 -30.41 41.67
N ALA A 437 11.42 -29.55 42.47
CA ALA A 437 11.99 -28.89 43.63
C ALA A 437 11.06 -28.97 44.85
N GLN A 438 11.51 -28.50 46.02
CA GLN A 438 10.65 -28.41 47.20
C GLN A 438 9.54 -27.34 46.99
N PRO A 439 8.26 -27.64 47.28
CA PRO A 439 7.16 -26.68 47.11
C PRO A 439 7.33 -25.44 47.98
N SER A 440 7.16 -24.26 47.38
CA SER A 440 7.24 -22.96 48.07
C SER A 440 5.98 -22.12 47.80
N PRO A 441 5.12 -21.88 48.81
CA PRO A 441 3.91 -21.07 48.63
C PRO A 441 4.20 -19.62 48.23
N THR A 442 5.31 -19.04 48.71
CA THR A 442 5.73 -17.67 48.35
C THR A 442 6.14 -17.58 46.88
N ALA A 443 6.79 -18.61 46.34
CA ALA A 443 7.11 -18.68 44.92
C ALA A 443 5.86 -18.75 44.03
N ALA A 444 4.81 -19.45 44.46
CA ALA A 444 3.54 -19.49 43.73
C ALA A 444 2.82 -18.13 43.75
N ALA A 445 2.84 -17.42 44.88
CA ALA A 445 2.32 -16.06 44.96
C ALA A 445 3.09 -15.10 44.03
N ALA A 446 4.42 -15.10 44.09
CA ALA A 446 5.26 -14.24 43.24
C ALA A 446 5.15 -14.58 41.75
N ALA A 447 5.03 -15.85 41.37
CA ALA A 447 4.79 -16.25 39.98
C ALA A 447 3.45 -15.71 39.48
N ASN A 448 2.36 -15.90 40.24
CA ASN A 448 1.03 -15.38 39.90
C ASN A 448 1.01 -13.84 39.81
N GLU A 449 1.76 -13.14 40.66
CA GLU A 449 1.87 -11.68 40.61
C GLU A 449 2.59 -11.20 39.34
N LEU A 450 3.71 -11.82 38.99
CA LEU A 450 4.49 -11.49 37.79
C LEU A 450 3.73 -11.86 36.50
N GLU A 451 3.03 -12.99 36.46
CA GLU A 451 2.12 -13.36 35.36
C GLU A 451 0.92 -12.40 35.28
N GLY A 452 0.40 -11.92 36.41
CA GLY A 452 -0.63 -10.88 36.50
C GLY A 452 -0.16 -9.50 36.01
N GLN A 453 1.14 -9.19 36.14
CA GLN A 453 1.81 -8.05 35.51
C GLN A 453 2.15 -8.31 34.03
N GLY A 454 1.73 -9.45 33.46
CA GLY A 454 1.86 -9.80 32.05
C GLY A 454 3.21 -10.43 31.65
N PHE A 455 4.12 -10.66 32.59
CA PHE A 455 5.43 -11.23 32.31
C PHE A 455 5.38 -12.72 32.00
N ARG A 456 6.27 -13.17 31.12
CA ARG A 456 6.56 -14.60 30.94
C ARG A 456 7.50 -15.04 32.06
N VAL A 457 6.97 -15.75 33.05
CA VAL A 457 7.76 -16.26 34.18
C VAL A 457 8.46 -17.57 33.83
N LEU A 458 9.76 -17.63 34.12
CA LEU A 458 10.55 -18.86 34.18
C LEU A 458 10.98 -19.12 35.62
N ALA A 459 11.06 -20.39 35.98
CA ALA A 459 11.64 -20.82 37.25
C ALA A 459 13.04 -21.37 37.03
N VAL A 460 13.91 -21.17 38.02
CA VAL A 460 15.27 -21.71 38.09
C VAL A 460 15.39 -22.53 39.37
N ALA A 461 15.81 -23.78 39.26
CA ALA A 461 16.14 -24.64 40.39
C ALA A 461 17.60 -25.12 40.30
N ALA A 462 18.24 -25.28 41.45
CA ALA A 462 19.63 -25.76 41.55
C ALA A 462 19.81 -26.62 42.81
N GLY A 463 20.77 -27.54 42.76
CA GLY A 463 21.19 -28.34 43.92
C GLY A 463 21.78 -29.70 43.54
N PRO A 464 22.04 -30.59 44.52
CA PRO A 464 22.41 -31.97 44.23
C PRO A 464 21.29 -32.69 43.46
N PRO A 465 21.60 -33.65 42.58
CA PRO A 465 20.61 -34.27 41.67
C PRO A 465 19.38 -34.90 42.34
N THR A 466 19.48 -35.25 43.63
CA THR A 466 18.42 -35.87 44.44
C THR A 466 17.60 -34.89 45.29
N ALA A 467 18.01 -33.63 45.41
CA ALA A 467 17.37 -32.64 46.28
C ALA A 467 17.60 -31.20 45.78
N MET A 468 16.99 -30.84 44.64
CA MET A 468 17.05 -29.48 44.11
C MET A 468 16.16 -28.52 44.90
N LYS A 469 16.62 -27.27 45.05
CA LYS A 469 15.85 -26.15 45.61
C LYS A 469 15.50 -25.18 44.50
N LEU A 470 14.35 -24.53 44.61
CA LEU A 470 14.02 -23.39 43.75
C LEU A 470 14.96 -22.23 44.13
N ALA A 471 15.73 -21.74 43.16
CA ALA A 471 16.68 -20.64 43.34
C ALA A 471 16.02 -19.27 43.12
N GLY A 472 15.11 -19.18 42.15
CA GLY A 472 14.39 -17.95 41.87
C GLY A 472 13.45 -18.03 40.67
N LEU A 473 12.78 -16.92 40.43
CA LEU A 473 11.94 -16.66 39.25
C LEU A 473 12.58 -15.58 38.38
N ILE A 474 12.49 -15.72 37.07
CA ILE A 474 12.94 -14.74 36.08
C ILE A 474 11.72 -14.29 35.28
N ALA A 475 11.38 -13.01 35.37
CA ALA A 475 10.31 -12.38 34.61
C ALA A 475 10.87 -11.80 33.30
N LEU A 476 10.37 -12.32 32.18
CA LEU A 476 10.72 -11.86 30.84
C LEU A 476 9.59 -11.03 30.23
N SER A 477 9.93 -9.95 29.53
CA SER A 477 9.03 -9.27 28.59
C SER A 477 9.72 -8.94 27.27
N ASP A 478 8.93 -8.79 26.22
CA ASP A 478 9.32 -8.10 24.99
C ASP A 478 8.83 -6.64 25.13
N PRO A 479 9.72 -5.68 25.41
CA PRO A 479 9.32 -4.34 25.81
C PRO A 479 8.71 -3.56 24.64
N PRO A 480 7.77 -2.63 24.92
CA PRO A 480 7.31 -1.67 23.93
C PRO A 480 8.48 -0.82 23.44
N ARG A 481 8.35 -0.27 22.22
CA ARG A 481 9.35 0.67 21.71
C ARG A 481 9.10 2.06 22.29
N SER A 482 10.17 2.82 22.54
CA SER A 482 10.09 4.18 23.09
C SER A 482 9.41 5.18 22.14
N ASP A 483 9.39 4.89 20.83
CA ASP A 483 8.72 5.69 19.80
C ASP A 483 7.26 5.26 19.56
N SER A 484 6.86 4.03 19.91
CA SER A 484 5.54 3.49 19.58
C SER A 484 4.38 4.35 20.08
N ALA A 485 4.40 4.83 21.33
CA ALA A 485 3.31 5.66 21.85
C ALA A 485 3.17 7.01 21.10
N ALA A 486 4.30 7.63 20.73
CA ALA A 486 4.30 8.87 19.95
C ALA A 486 3.81 8.64 18.51
N LEU A 487 4.19 7.51 17.90
CA LEU A 487 3.82 7.16 16.53
C LEU A 487 2.37 6.66 16.43
N VAL A 488 1.84 5.97 17.43
CA VAL A 488 0.40 5.67 17.56
C VAL A 488 -0.40 6.98 17.70
N THR A 489 0.07 7.91 18.51
CA THR A 489 -0.54 9.24 18.64
C THR A 489 -0.52 10.01 17.30
N GLU A 490 0.58 9.96 16.55
CA GLU A 490 0.68 10.59 15.23
C GLU A 490 -0.19 9.90 14.17
N LEU A 491 -0.31 8.57 14.18
CA LEU A 491 -1.27 7.84 13.33
C LEU A 491 -2.71 8.25 13.64
N HIS A 492 -3.06 8.40 14.93
CA HIS A 492 -4.39 8.85 15.33
C HIS A 492 -4.66 10.32 14.95
N ALA A 493 -3.65 11.20 15.04
CA ALA A 493 -3.72 12.57 14.52
C ALA A 493 -3.83 12.63 12.98
N LEU A 494 -3.33 11.60 12.29
CA LEU A 494 -3.59 11.33 10.87
C LEU A 494 -4.91 10.56 10.64
N GLY A 495 -5.80 10.45 11.63
CA GLY A 495 -7.09 9.77 11.47
C GLY A 495 -6.98 8.27 11.10
N VAL A 496 -5.84 7.65 11.38
CA VAL A 496 -5.61 6.20 11.24
C VAL A 496 -5.78 5.56 12.62
N ARG A 497 -6.88 4.82 12.82
CA ARG A 497 -7.05 4.07 14.07
C ARG A 497 -6.15 2.85 14.05
N THR A 498 -5.16 2.83 14.94
CA THR A 498 -4.36 1.64 15.19
C THR A 498 -5.13 0.70 16.12
N VAL A 499 -5.11 -0.60 15.82
CA VAL A 499 -5.56 -1.67 16.72
C VAL A 499 -4.46 -2.72 16.83
N MET A 500 -4.21 -3.23 18.04
CA MET A 500 -3.27 -4.33 18.27
C MET A 500 -3.93 -5.65 17.89
N VAL A 501 -3.22 -6.50 17.17
CA VAL A 501 -3.63 -7.87 16.84
C VAL A 501 -2.51 -8.81 17.27
N THR A 502 -2.79 -9.74 18.19
CA THR A 502 -1.74 -10.58 18.80
C THR A 502 -2.23 -11.99 19.17
N GLY A 503 -1.30 -12.94 19.18
CA GLY A 503 -1.52 -14.29 19.72
C GLY A 503 -1.35 -14.38 21.25
N ASP A 504 -0.85 -13.31 21.89
CA ASP A 504 -0.68 -13.24 23.36
C ASP A 504 -2.02 -13.38 24.10
N ALA A 505 -1.95 -13.77 25.38
CA ALA A 505 -3.11 -13.78 26.27
C ALA A 505 -3.68 -12.35 26.47
N PRO A 506 -5.01 -12.19 26.66
CA PRO A 506 -5.65 -10.88 26.81
C PRO A 506 -5.04 -9.97 27.90
N ALA A 507 -4.54 -10.53 29.00
CA ALA A 507 -3.92 -9.77 30.09
C ALA A 507 -2.61 -9.10 29.65
N THR A 508 -1.64 -9.87 29.13
CA THR A 508 -0.38 -9.35 28.58
C THR A 508 -0.64 -8.34 27.46
N ALA A 509 -1.57 -8.66 26.55
CA ALA A 509 -1.93 -7.78 25.44
C ALA A 509 -2.49 -6.42 25.92
N ALA A 510 -3.33 -6.40 26.95
CA ALA A 510 -3.85 -5.17 27.56
C ALA A 510 -2.75 -4.27 28.15
N ILE A 511 -1.74 -4.88 28.77
CA ILE A 511 -0.63 -4.17 29.42
C ILE A 511 0.29 -3.54 28.37
N VAL A 512 0.67 -4.28 27.33
CA VAL A 512 1.45 -3.73 26.20
C VAL A 512 0.66 -2.64 25.47
N ALA A 513 -0.65 -2.84 25.25
CA ALA A 513 -1.51 -1.86 24.59
C ALA A 513 -1.56 -0.53 25.34
N ARG A 514 -1.77 -0.54 26.66
CA ARG A 514 -1.71 0.66 27.50
C ARG A 514 -0.34 1.34 27.43
N ALA A 515 0.75 0.56 27.42
CA ALA A 515 2.10 1.11 27.34
C ALA A 515 2.44 1.77 25.98
N VAL A 516 1.72 1.43 24.90
CA VAL A 516 1.84 2.08 23.58
C VAL A 516 0.69 3.07 23.26
N GLY A 517 -0.12 3.45 24.25
CA GLY A 517 -1.18 4.46 24.07
C GLY A 517 -2.43 3.96 23.33
N LEU A 518 -2.70 2.65 23.32
CA LEU A 518 -3.91 2.05 22.74
C LEU A 518 -5.02 1.91 23.80
N ASP A 519 -5.59 3.04 24.20
CA ASP A 519 -6.68 3.10 25.18
C ASP A 519 -8.02 2.63 24.61
N GLY A 520 -8.39 1.38 24.93
CA GLY A 520 -9.70 0.83 24.58
C GLY A 520 -9.91 -0.60 25.11
N ALA A 521 -11.08 -1.17 24.83
CA ALA A 521 -11.43 -2.51 25.28
C ALA A 521 -10.60 -3.59 24.56
N VAL A 522 -10.34 -4.70 25.26
CA VAL A 522 -9.82 -5.94 24.66
C VAL A 522 -11.01 -6.78 24.17
N CYS A 523 -10.90 -7.35 22.97
CA CYS A 523 -11.89 -8.28 22.43
C CYS A 523 -12.02 -9.50 23.37
N PRO A 524 -13.24 -9.90 23.78
CA PRO A 524 -13.43 -11.10 24.58
C PRO A 524 -12.99 -12.35 23.81
N PRO A 525 -12.50 -13.42 24.49
CA PRO A 525 -12.11 -14.67 23.82
C PRO A 525 -13.28 -15.33 23.08
N GLY A 526 -13.10 -15.58 21.79
CA GLY A 526 -14.12 -16.19 20.93
C GLY A 526 -13.89 -15.91 19.44
N PRO A 527 -14.78 -16.41 18.56
CA PRO A 527 -14.72 -16.10 17.13
C PRO A 527 -15.00 -14.61 16.89
N ILE A 528 -14.15 -13.96 16.09
CA ILE A 528 -14.29 -12.53 15.76
C ILE A 528 -15.62 -12.28 15.02
N PRO A 529 -16.48 -11.35 15.48
CA PRO A 529 -17.75 -11.06 14.82
C PRO A 529 -17.56 -10.54 13.40
N ASP A 530 -18.37 -11.06 12.48
CA ASP A 530 -18.30 -10.76 11.04
C ASP A 530 -18.70 -9.30 10.68
N SER A 531 -19.19 -8.56 11.68
CA SER A 531 -19.57 -7.15 11.66
C SER A 531 -18.88 -6.32 12.76
N VAL A 532 -17.67 -6.72 13.19
CA VAL A 532 -16.87 -5.95 14.16
C VAL A 532 -16.44 -4.61 13.58
N HIS A 533 -16.56 -3.54 14.36
CA HIS A 533 -16.12 -2.20 13.98
C HIS A 533 -14.79 -1.84 14.66
N PRO A 534 -13.85 -1.15 13.98
CA PRO A 534 -12.53 -0.80 14.54
C PRO A 534 -12.58 0.05 15.83
N GLY A 535 -13.71 0.70 16.13
CA GLY A 535 -13.90 1.47 17.36
C GLY A 535 -14.40 0.67 18.57
N GLN A 536 -14.70 -0.62 18.44
CA GLN A 536 -15.23 -1.44 19.54
C GLN A 536 -14.13 -1.99 20.45
N PHE A 537 -12.97 -2.34 19.87
CA PHE A 537 -11.84 -2.93 20.59
C PHE A 537 -10.52 -2.32 20.09
N ALA A 538 -9.63 -1.96 21.01
CA ALA A 538 -8.26 -1.52 20.69
C ALA A 538 -7.29 -2.71 20.57
N VAL A 539 -7.66 -3.86 21.13
CA VAL A 539 -6.82 -5.06 21.20
C VAL A 539 -7.61 -6.31 20.83
N PHE A 540 -7.11 -7.07 19.87
CA PHE A 540 -7.54 -8.42 19.55
C PHE A 540 -6.44 -9.38 20.00
N ALA A 541 -6.72 -10.18 21.02
CA ALA A 541 -5.75 -11.07 21.68
C ALA A 541 -6.15 -12.55 21.51
N GLY A 542 -5.17 -13.46 21.62
CA GLY A 542 -5.36 -14.90 21.32
C GLY A 542 -5.70 -15.22 19.86
N VAL A 543 -5.37 -14.32 18.92
CA VAL A 543 -5.84 -14.36 17.53
C VAL A 543 -5.02 -15.36 16.69
N LEU A 544 -5.70 -16.34 16.09
CA LEU A 544 -5.08 -17.29 15.15
C LEU A 544 -4.82 -16.64 13.77
N PRO A 545 -3.91 -17.20 12.94
CA PRO A 545 -3.58 -16.64 11.62
C PRO A 545 -4.80 -16.46 10.70
N GLU A 546 -5.73 -17.41 10.73
CA GLU A 546 -6.99 -17.31 9.98
C GLU A 546 -7.89 -16.17 10.47
N ASP A 547 -7.86 -15.89 11.77
CA ASP A 547 -8.69 -14.86 12.39
C ASP A 547 -8.15 -13.46 12.11
N LYS A 548 -6.82 -13.31 11.93
CA LYS A 548 -6.22 -12.09 11.37
C LYS A 548 -6.80 -11.79 9.98
N TYR A 549 -6.93 -12.79 9.11
CA TYR A 549 -7.56 -12.65 7.79
C TYR A 549 -9.06 -12.33 7.89
N LYS A 550 -9.81 -13.00 8.79
CA LYS A 550 -11.25 -12.72 9.04
C LYS A 550 -11.46 -11.29 9.54
N LEU A 551 -10.62 -10.80 10.45
CA LEU A 551 -10.67 -9.43 11.00
C LEU A 551 -10.46 -8.36 9.92
N VAL A 552 -9.41 -8.49 9.09
CA VAL A 552 -9.18 -7.59 7.94
C VAL A 552 -10.40 -7.56 7.01
N LYS A 553 -10.99 -8.74 6.73
CA LYS A 553 -12.17 -8.87 5.88
C LYS A 553 -13.44 -8.28 6.50
N ALA A 554 -13.62 -8.36 7.82
CA ALA A 554 -14.75 -7.76 8.53
C ALA A 554 -14.68 -6.22 8.51
N PHE A 555 -13.51 -5.64 8.78
CA PHE A 555 -13.30 -4.19 8.63
C PHE A 555 -13.50 -3.72 7.18
N GLN A 556 -13.04 -4.48 6.19
CA GLN A 556 -13.31 -4.20 4.76
C GLN A 556 -14.80 -4.28 4.40
N LYS A 557 -15.56 -5.25 4.95
CA LYS A 557 -17.04 -5.28 4.84
C LYS A 557 -17.68 -4.02 5.43
N GLY A 558 -17.13 -3.52 6.53
CA GLY A 558 -17.53 -2.24 7.16
C GLY A 558 -17.17 -0.98 6.36
N GLY A 559 -16.49 -1.11 5.21
CA GLY A 559 -16.08 0.01 4.36
C GLY A 559 -14.74 0.65 4.72
N HIS A 560 -14.00 0.09 5.68
CA HIS A 560 -12.69 0.59 6.10
C HIS A 560 -11.57 0.16 5.14
N THR A 561 -10.58 1.05 4.97
CA THR A 561 -9.37 0.80 4.19
C THR A 561 -8.27 0.32 5.14
N VAL A 562 -8.21 -1.00 5.28
CA VAL A 562 -7.34 -1.68 6.26
C VAL A 562 -5.89 -1.78 5.76
N GLY A 563 -4.97 -1.26 6.56
CA GLY A 563 -3.57 -1.68 6.59
C GLY A 563 -3.35 -2.79 7.60
N MET A 564 -2.46 -3.73 7.28
CA MET A 564 -2.05 -4.83 8.16
C MET A 564 -0.53 -4.84 8.26
N CYS A 565 0.02 -4.90 9.46
CA CYS A 565 1.46 -5.11 9.70
C CYS A 565 1.70 -6.50 10.29
N GLY A 566 2.77 -7.18 9.89
CA GLY A 566 3.12 -8.51 10.39
C GLY A 566 4.55 -8.93 10.04
N ASP A 567 5.02 -10.00 10.68
CA ASP A 567 6.38 -10.54 10.52
C ASP A 567 6.38 -12.02 10.10
N GLY A 568 5.44 -12.81 10.62
CA GLY A 568 5.32 -14.23 10.37
C GLY A 568 4.70 -14.56 9.01
N ALA A 569 5.10 -15.70 8.45
CA ALA A 569 4.46 -16.26 7.26
C ALA A 569 2.97 -16.62 7.50
N ASN A 570 2.59 -16.81 8.78
CA ASN A 570 1.20 -16.83 9.25
C ASN A 570 0.37 -15.63 8.78
N ASP A 571 0.99 -14.45 8.68
CA ASP A 571 0.29 -13.20 8.42
C ASP A 571 0.13 -12.93 6.92
N ALA A 572 0.83 -13.69 6.06
CA ALA A 572 0.81 -13.52 4.61
C ALA A 572 -0.61 -13.49 4.00
N PRO A 573 -1.59 -14.33 4.41
CA PRO A 573 -2.97 -14.21 3.93
C PRO A 573 -3.64 -12.89 4.35
N ALA A 574 -3.41 -12.41 5.57
CA ALA A 574 -3.96 -11.15 6.08
C ALA A 574 -3.28 -9.93 5.43
N LEU A 575 -1.95 -9.95 5.28
CA LEU A 575 -1.15 -8.96 4.55
C LEU A 575 -1.56 -8.88 3.08
N ARG A 576 -1.90 -10.01 2.45
CA ARG A 576 -2.34 -10.05 1.05
C ARG A 576 -3.79 -9.61 0.85
N GLN A 577 -4.65 -9.82 1.86
CA GLN A 577 -6.05 -9.40 1.87
C GLN A 577 -6.21 -7.90 2.20
N ALA A 578 -5.33 -7.35 3.06
CA ALA A 578 -5.33 -5.94 3.41
C ALA A 578 -5.09 -5.04 2.20
N GLN A 579 -5.67 -3.83 2.20
CA GLN A 579 -5.44 -2.88 1.11
C GLN A 579 -3.96 -2.46 1.08
N ILE A 580 -3.35 -2.31 2.26
CA ILE A 580 -1.90 -2.20 2.41
C ILE A 580 -1.35 -3.20 3.44
N GLY A 581 -0.92 -4.37 2.97
CA GLY A 581 -0.04 -5.24 3.75
C GLY A 581 1.35 -4.63 3.89
N ILE A 582 1.90 -4.66 5.11
CA ILE A 582 3.20 -4.11 5.48
C ILE A 582 4.01 -5.21 6.18
N ALA A 583 5.18 -5.54 5.65
CA ALA A 583 6.11 -6.46 6.31
C ALA A 583 7.22 -5.66 7.01
N VAL A 584 7.53 -5.99 8.27
CA VAL A 584 8.67 -5.40 8.99
C VAL A 584 10.02 -5.91 8.44
N SER A 585 11.13 -5.27 8.80
CA SER A 585 12.47 -5.65 8.31
C SER A 585 12.88 -7.08 8.70
N THR A 586 12.54 -7.50 9.91
CA THR A 586 12.74 -8.85 10.44
C THR A 586 11.76 -9.89 9.90
N ALA A 587 10.79 -9.49 9.07
CA ALA A 587 9.74 -10.39 8.61
C ALA A 587 10.28 -11.54 7.73
N THR A 588 9.57 -12.67 7.77
CA THR A 588 9.79 -13.79 6.87
C THR A 588 9.62 -13.39 5.40
N ASP A 589 10.30 -14.10 4.50
CA ASP A 589 10.22 -13.85 3.06
C ASP A 589 8.80 -14.08 2.48
N VAL A 590 7.97 -14.90 3.13
CA VAL A 590 6.53 -15.01 2.77
C VAL A 590 5.79 -13.70 3.07
N ALA A 591 5.96 -13.15 4.28
CA ALA A 591 5.32 -11.88 4.64
C ALA A 591 5.79 -10.74 3.71
N LYS A 592 7.09 -10.67 3.41
CA LYS A 592 7.68 -9.68 2.50
C LYS A 592 7.14 -9.79 1.07
N SER A 593 6.95 -11.00 0.55
CA SER A 593 6.40 -11.22 -0.81
C SER A 593 4.88 -11.05 -0.89
N ALA A 594 4.14 -11.27 0.21
CA ALA A 594 2.70 -11.02 0.29
C ALA A 594 2.36 -9.52 0.35
N ALA A 595 3.17 -8.74 1.06
CA ALA A 595 2.94 -7.34 1.38
C ALA A 595 2.97 -6.36 0.19
N GLY A 596 2.32 -5.21 0.34
CA GLY A 596 2.40 -4.06 -0.55
C GLY A 596 3.60 -3.14 -0.27
N MET A 597 4.11 -3.16 0.96
CA MET A 597 5.33 -2.46 1.39
C MET A 597 6.16 -3.35 2.31
N VAL A 598 7.48 -3.19 2.25
CA VAL A 598 8.43 -3.77 3.19
C VAL A 598 9.22 -2.65 3.85
N LEU A 599 9.32 -2.66 5.18
CA LEU A 599 10.14 -1.72 5.93
C LEU A 599 11.58 -2.24 5.98
N THR A 600 12.59 -1.37 5.78
CA THR A 600 14.00 -1.73 5.98
C THR A 600 14.43 -1.62 7.43
N GLU A 601 13.67 -0.87 8.24
CA GLU A 601 13.86 -0.69 9.68
C GLU A 601 12.60 -1.13 10.43
N PRO A 602 12.71 -1.68 11.66
CA PRO A 602 11.56 -2.17 12.42
C PRO A 602 10.86 -1.06 13.21
N GLY A 603 9.55 -1.20 13.46
CA GLY A 603 8.72 -0.23 14.18
C GLY A 603 7.75 0.55 13.31
N LEU A 604 7.03 1.52 13.90
CA LEU A 604 5.93 2.24 13.24
C LEU A 604 6.37 3.40 12.32
N ALA A 605 7.61 3.88 12.41
CA ALA A 605 8.05 5.12 11.74
C ALA A 605 7.87 5.07 10.21
N GLY A 606 8.21 3.94 9.59
CA GLY A 606 7.99 3.71 8.17
C GLY A 606 6.50 3.64 7.78
N ILE A 607 5.62 3.21 8.67
CA ILE A 607 4.16 3.21 8.43
C ILE A 607 3.61 4.64 8.42
N VAL A 608 4.07 5.48 9.36
CA VAL A 608 3.74 6.91 9.36
C VAL A 608 4.25 7.61 8.09
N ALA A 609 5.48 7.29 7.65
CA ALA A 609 6.02 7.79 6.39
C ALA A 609 5.19 7.35 5.17
N ALA A 610 4.79 6.08 5.11
CA ALA A 610 3.91 5.53 4.07
C ALA A 610 2.57 6.28 3.97
N VAL A 611 1.89 6.51 5.09
CA VAL A 611 0.64 7.27 5.14
C VAL A 611 0.87 8.72 4.71
N LYS A 612 1.92 9.40 5.20
CA LYS A 612 2.23 10.80 4.85
C LYS A 612 2.50 10.99 3.36
N GLU A 613 3.47 10.27 2.77
CA GLU A 613 3.82 10.45 1.34
C GLU A 613 2.72 9.92 0.41
N GLY A 614 1.99 8.87 0.82
CA GLY A 614 0.79 8.41 0.11
C GLY A 614 -0.27 9.51 0.03
N ARG A 615 -0.50 10.24 1.13
CA ARG A 615 -1.45 11.37 1.14
C ARG A 615 -0.97 12.57 0.35
N ILE A 616 0.33 12.88 0.36
CA ILE A 616 0.93 13.92 -0.50
C ILE A 616 0.77 13.54 -1.98
N THR A 617 1.07 12.29 -2.34
CA THR A 617 0.92 11.75 -3.71
C THR A 617 -0.53 11.83 -4.19
N PHE A 618 -1.49 11.39 -3.38
CA PHE A 618 -2.92 11.52 -3.68
C PHE A 618 -3.33 12.99 -3.85
N GLN A 619 -2.87 13.91 -3.00
CA GLN A 619 -3.26 15.32 -3.09
C GLN A 619 -2.66 16.04 -4.32
N ARG A 620 -1.43 15.69 -4.74
CA ARG A 620 -0.85 16.08 -6.05
C ARG A 620 -1.74 15.60 -7.21
N ILE A 621 -2.11 14.32 -7.18
CA ILE A 621 -2.99 13.67 -8.18
C ILE A 621 -4.38 14.33 -8.21
N LEU A 622 -4.95 14.68 -7.05
CA LEU A 622 -6.24 15.34 -6.93
C LEU A 622 -6.21 16.76 -7.51
N THR A 623 -5.15 17.53 -7.22
CA THR A 623 -4.89 18.85 -7.82
C THR A 623 -4.81 18.75 -9.34
N TYR A 624 -3.99 17.83 -9.86
CA TYR A 624 -3.85 17.58 -11.29
C TYR A 624 -5.20 17.20 -11.93
N THR A 625 -5.96 16.30 -11.31
CA THR A 625 -7.24 15.81 -11.82
C THR A 625 -8.27 16.93 -11.89
N LEU A 626 -8.41 17.73 -10.82
CA LEU A 626 -9.32 18.89 -10.77
C LEU A 626 -8.95 19.94 -11.82
N ASN A 627 -7.67 20.33 -11.88
CA ASN A 627 -7.13 21.25 -12.88
C ASN A 627 -7.38 20.76 -14.32
N THR A 628 -7.23 19.46 -14.57
CA THR A 628 -7.48 18.86 -15.89
C THR A 628 -8.97 18.87 -16.25
N ILE A 629 -9.86 18.49 -15.33
CA ILE A 629 -11.33 18.56 -15.55
C ILE A 629 -11.74 19.99 -15.90
N VAL A 630 -11.30 20.97 -15.10
CA VAL A 630 -11.61 22.39 -15.32
C VAL A 630 -11.16 22.85 -16.71
N LYS A 631 -9.90 22.64 -17.08
CA LYS A 631 -9.37 23.05 -18.40
C LYS A 631 -10.10 22.38 -19.56
N LYS A 632 -10.35 21.07 -19.49
CA LYS A 632 -10.95 20.29 -20.59
C LYS A 632 -12.46 20.57 -20.77
N ILE A 633 -13.17 20.97 -19.71
CA ILE A 633 -14.54 21.50 -19.80
C ILE A 633 -14.54 22.92 -20.37
N VAL A 634 -13.75 23.82 -19.79
CA VAL A 634 -13.79 25.25 -20.13
C VAL A 634 -13.32 25.51 -21.56
N THR A 635 -12.30 24.80 -22.05
CA THR A 635 -11.79 25.01 -23.42
C THR A 635 -12.89 24.74 -24.46
N VAL A 636 -13.67 23.67 -24.31
CA VAL A 636 -14.76 23.34 -25.26
C VAL A 636 -15.92 24.34 -25.16
N LEU A 637 -16.29 24.76 -23.94
CA LEU A 637 -17.30 25.82 -23.75
C LEU A 637 -16.84 27.18 -24.30
N PHE A 638 -15.54 27.48 -24.22
CA PHE A 638 -14.95 28.70 -24.77
C PHE A 638 -14.94 28.71 -26.31
N LEU A 639 -14.76 27.55 -26.96
CA LEU A 639 -14.95 27.45 -28.42
C LEU A 639 -16.38 27.81 -28.85
N ILE A 640 -17.40 27.38 -28.09
CA ILE A 640 -18.80 27.78 -28.33
C ILE A 640 -19.00 29.27 -28.08
N ALA A 641 -18.54 29.79 -26.94
CA ALA A 641 -18.67 31.22 -26.61
C ALA A 641 -18.02 32.10 -27.68
N GLY A 642 -16.81 31.73 -28.12
CA GLY A 642 -16.09 32.41 -29.20
C GLY A 642 -16.80 32.34 -30.55
N LEU A 643 -17.39 31.18 -30.90
CA LEU A 643 -18.19 31.05 -32.13
C LEU A 643 -19.44 31.95 -32.09
N ILE A 644 -20.16 31.99 -30.97
CA ILE A 644 -21.32 32.87 -30.76
C ILE A 644 -20.91 34.35 -30.85
N MET A 645 -19.77 34.73 -30.26
CA MET A 645 -19.30 36.12 -30.19
C MET A 645 -18.65 36.64 -31.47
N THR A 646 -18.10 35.76 -32.32
CA THR A 646 -17.30 36.16 -33.50
C THR A 646 -17.82 35.64 -34.84
N GLY A 647 -18.77 34.71 -34.84
CA GLY A 647 -19.27 34.01 -36.02
C GLY A 647 -18.31 32.99 -36.63
N HIS A 648 -17.10 32.83 -36.08
CA HIS A 648 -16.01 32.05 -36.67
C HIS A 648 -15.28 31.18 -35.64
N ALA A 649 -14.47 30.23 -36.10
CA ALA A 649 -13.60 29.43 -35.24
C ALA A 649 -12.50 30.29 -34.59
N ILE A 650 -12.52 30.39 -33.25
CA ILE A 650 -11.58 31.21 -32.45
C ILE A 650 -10.26 30.50 -32.09
N LEU A 651 -10.14 29.20 -32.34
CA LEU A 651 -8.86 28.48 -32.37
C LEU A 651 -8.81 27.61 -33.63
N THR A 652 -7.58 27.29 -34.05
CA THR A 652 -7.29 26.28 -35.07
C THR A 652 -6.76 25.00 -34.42
N PRO A 653 -6.79 23.85 -35.12
CA PRO A 653 -6.17 22.62 -34.63
C PRO A 653 -4.70 22.81 -34.26
N LEU A 654 -3.93 23.56 -35.07
CA LEU A 654 -2.54 23.92 -34.78
C LEU A 654 -2.37 24.72 -33.46
N LEU A 655 -3.21 25.73 -33.20
CA LEU A 655 -3.16 26.48 -31.94
C LEU A 655 -3.51 25.59 -30.74
N MET A 656 -4.51 24.72 -30.89
CA MET A 656 -4.91 23.78 -29.84
C MET A 656 -3.82 22.76 -29.53
N VAL A 657 -3.10 22.28 -30.55
CA VAL A 657 -1.93 21.41 -30.43
C VAL A 657 -0.82 22.08 -29.62
N ILE A 658 -0.53 23.36 -29.85
CA ILE A 658 0.46 24.11 -29.07
C ILE A 658 0.01 24.24 -27.59
N VAL A 659 -1.25 24.59 -27.32
CA VAL A 659 -1.81 24.66 -25.95
C VAL A 659 -1.75 23.30 -25.24
N MET A 660 -1.98 22.19 -25.97
CA MET A 660 -1.86 20.85 -25.40
C MET A 660 -0.42 20.53 -25.02
N ILE A 661 0.57 20.85 -25.86
CA ILE A 661 1.98 20.60 -25.58
C ILE A 661 2.44 21.32 -24.32
N THR A 662 2.34 22.65 -24.29
CA THR A 662 2.90 23.44 -23.18
C THR A 662 2.09 23.23 -21.90
N GLY A 663 0.77 23.08 -22.04
CA GLY A 663 -0.16 22.77 -20.94
C GLY A 663 0.03 21.38 -20.33
N ASP A 664 0.40 20.35 -21.10
CA ASP A 664 0.65 19.00 -20.57
C ASP A 664 2.01 18.94 -19.83
N PHE A 665 3.08 19.56 -20.34
CA PHE A 665 4.35 19.71 -19.60
C PHE A 665 4.14 20.39 -18.24
N LEU A 666 3.47 21.55 -18.24
CA LEU A 666 3.07 22.27 -17.05
C LEU A 666 2.29 21.37 -16.09
N SER A 667 1.29 20.64 -16.60
CA SER A 667 0.42 19.84 -15.75
C SER A 667 1.14 18.60 -15.20
N MET A 668 2.09 18.01 -15.92
CA MET A 668 2.97 16.95 -15.38
C MET A 668 3.85 17.44 -14.23
N SER A 669 4.30 18.70 -14.25
CA SER A 669 5.15 19.26 -13.18
C SER A 669 4.48 19.29 -11.80
N LEU A 670 3.14 19.28 -11.74
CA LEU A 670 2.36 19.14 -10.50
C LEU A 670 2.68 17.84 -9.72
N THR A 671 3.20 16.80 -10.38
CA THR A 671 3.66 15.56 -9.71
C THR A 671 4.88 15.78 -8.80
N THR A 672 5.61 16.89 -8.98
CA THR A 672 6.75 17.28 -8.14
C THR A 672 6.40 18.32 -7.07
N ASP A 673 5.13 18.75 -7.00
CA ASP A 673 4.78 19.95 -6.24
C ASP A 673 4.82 19.73 -4.71
N ASN A 674 5.02 20.83 -3.99
CA ASN A 674 4.99 20.90 -2.54
C ASN A 674 3.53 20.96 -2.07
N VAL A 675 3.03 19.85 -1.52
CA VAL A 675 1.64 19.71 -1.05
C VAL A 675 1.66 19.16 0.38
N ARG A 676 0.77 19.65 1.25
CA ARG A 676 0.65 19.16 2.63
C ARG A 676 -0.05 17.79 2.66
N PRO A 677 0.35 16.84 3.54
CA PRO A 677 -0.43 15.62 3.75
C PRO A 677 -1.81 15.98 4.32
N SER A 678 -2.85 15.24 3.90
CA SER A 678 -4.19 15.37 4.50
C SER A 678 -4.17 14.82 5.95
N PRO A 679 -4.76 15.52 6.94
CA PRO A 679 -4.92 14.97 8.29
C PRO A 679 -5.90 13.80 8.30
N MET A 680 -6.94 13.83 7.47
CA MET A 680 -7.89 12.72 7.33
C MET A 680 -7.53 11.76 6.17
N PRO A 681 -7.92 10.48 6.25
CA PRO A 681 -7.81 9.52 5.14
C PRO A 681 -8.39 10.07 3.83
N ASN A 682 -7.64 9.94 2.73
CA ASN A 682 -8.07 10.47 1.43
C ASN A 682 -9.16 9.59 0.80
N ALA A 683 -10.19 10.22 0.20
CA ALA A 683 -11.27 9.53 -0.49
C ALA A 683 -11.71 10.28 -1.75
N TRP A 684 -12.04 9.54 -2.81
CA TRP A 684 -12.51 10.08 -4.09
C TRP A 684 -13.96 10.59 -4.03
N ARG A 685 -14.16 11.76 -3.40
CA ARG A 685 -15.44 12.48 -3.31
C ARG A 685 -15.82 13.16 -4.64
N ILE A 686 -16.08 12.34 -5.67
CA ILE A 686 -16.29 12.80 -7.06
C ILE A 686 -17.38 13.89 -7.17
N GLY A 687 -18.47 13.80 -6.41
CA GLY A 687 -19.54 14.81 -6.40
C GLY A 687 -19.03 16.20 -6.02
N ASN A 688 -18.44 16.32 -4.83
CA ASN A 688 -17.87 17.57 -4.32
C ASN A 688 -16.77 18.10 -5.24
N LEU A 689 -15.93 17.21 -5.78
CA LEU A 689 -14.89 17.57 -6.76
C LEU A 689 -15.48 18.14 -8.06
N THR A 690 -16.62 17.59 -8.51
CA THR A 690 -17.33 18.06 -9.71
C THR A 690 -17.94 19.44 -9.47
N ILE A 691 -18.58 19.66 -8.30
CA ILE A 691 -19.14 20.97 -7.95
C ILE A 691 -18.04 22.03 -7.91
N ALA A 692 -16.93 21.76 -7.21
CA ALA A 692 -15.77 22.65 -7.17
C ALA A 692 -15.22 22.93 -8.57
N GLY A 693 -15.09 21.90 -9.41
CA GLY A 693 -14.64 22.04 -10.80
C GLY A 693 -15.58 22.89 -11.66
N VAL A 694 -16.89 22.75 -11.51
CA VAL A 694 -17.88 23.57 -12.21
C VAL A 694 -17.79 25.03 -11.77
N THR A 695 -17.70 25.32 -10.47
CA THR A 695 -17.58 26.71 -9.98
C THR A 695 -16.31 27.39 -10.50
N MET A 696 -15.15 26.74 -10.36
CA MET A 696 -13.87 27.27 -10.85
C MET A 696 -13.86 27.40 -12.38
N GLY A 697 -14.52 26.47 -13.08
CA GLY A 697 -14.68 26.49 -14.53
C GLY A 697 -15.56 27.63 -15.05
N VAL A 698 -16.67 27.94 -14.38
CA VAL A 698 -17.51 29.11 -14.71
C VAL A 698 -16.73 30.41 -14.55
N CYS A 699 -15.93 30.55 -13.49
CA CYS A 699 -15.06 31.72 -13.30
C CYS A 699 -14.00 31.85 -14.41
N LEU A 700 -13.33 30.75 -14.81
CA LEU A 700 -12.34 30.77 -15.89
C LEU A 700 -12.99 31.03 -17.26
N LEU A 701 -14.17 30.45 -17.54
CA LEU A 701 -14.91 30.69 -18.78
C LEU A 701 -15.34 32.16 -18.88
N ALA A 702 -15.81 32.77 -17.79
CA ALA A 702 -16.16 34.18 -17.73
C ALA A 702 -14.92 35.08 -17.97
N PHE A 703 -13.77 34.75 -17.38
CA PHE A 703 -12.51 35.46 -17.63
C PHE A 703 -12.08 35.38 -19.10
N CYS A 704 -11.96 34.18 -19.67
CA CYS A 704 -11.54 34.01 -21.07
C CYS A 704 -12.51 34.68 -22.05
N SER A 705 -13.82 34.54 -21.83
CA SER A 705 -14.85 35.17 -22.66
C SER A 705 -14.86 36.70 -22.51
N GLY A 706 -14.62 37.23 -21.31
CA GLY A 706 -14.51 38.67 -21.06
C GLY A 706 -13.33 39.31 -21.78
N VAL A 707 -12.14 38.70 -21.72
CA VAL A 707 -10.97 39.16 -22.48
C VAL A 707 -11.21 39.09 -23.99
N LEU A 708 -11.83 38.01 -24.48
CA LEU A 708 -12.21 37.88 -25.90
C LEU A 708 -13.23 38.95 -26.32
N ALA A 709 -14.19 39.30 -25.46
CA ALA A 709 -15.17 40.36 -25.70
C ALA A 709 -14.51 41.75 -25.77
N ILE A 710 -13.55 42.04 -24.88
CA ILE A 710 -12.74 43.26 -24.93
C ILE A 710 -11.94 43.31 -26.24
N GLY A 711 -11.32 42.20 -26.64
CA GLY A 711 -10.61 42.10 -27.93
C GLY A 711 -11.52 42.34 -29.14
N LYS A 712 -12.74 41.76 -29.15
CA LYS A 712 -13.66 41.83 -30.29
C LYS A 712 -14.40 43.16 -30.39
N PHE A 713 -14.93 43.68 -29.28
CA PHE A 713 -15.84 44.83 -29.26
C PHE A 713 -15.17 46.12 -28.74
N GLY A 714 -14.21 46.01 -27.82
CA GLY A 714 -13.46 47.17 -27.32
C GLY A 714 -12.27 47.54 -28.20
N MET A 715 -11.54 46.54 -28.70
CA MET A 715 -10.33 46.72 -29.52
C MET A 715 -10.54 46.50 -31.03
N ASN A 716 -11.72 46.01 -31.44
CA ASN A 716 -12.07 45.72 -32.83
C ASN A 716 -11.04 44.85 -33.60
N LEU A 717 -10.43 43.89 -32.90
CA LEU A 717 -9.42 43.01 -33.49
C LEU A 717 -10.01 42.13 -34.62
N GLU A 718 -9.22 41.89 -35.66
CA GLU A 718 -9.53 40.94 -36.71
C GLU A 718 -9.55 39.50 -36.19
N ILE A 719 -10.24 38.61 -36.92
CA ILE A 719 -10.40 37.18 -36.57
C ILE A 719 -9.03 36.49 -36.36
N ALA A 720 -8.02 36.86 -37.14
CA ALA A 720 -6.68 36.30 -37.03
C ALA A 720 -5.96 36.72 -35.74
N ALA A 721 -6.04 37.99 -35.34
CA ALA A 721 -5.54 38.48 -34.06
C ALA A 721 -6.36 37.98 -32.86
N LEU A 722 -7.67 37.78 -33.03
CA LEU A 722 -8.54 37.17 -32.01
C LEU A 722 -8.19 35.70 -31.75
N ARG A 723 -7.73 34.95 -32.75
CA ARG A 723 -7.19 33.59 -32.57
C ARG A 723 -5.92 33.59 -31.71
N THR A 724 -5.01 34.54 -31.92
CA THR A 724 -3.84 34.74 -31.05
C THR A 724 -4.26 35.14 -29.64
N LEU A 725 -5.22 36.05 -29.47
CA LEU A 725 -5.73 36.44 -28.14
C LEU A 725 -6.41 35.27 -27.41
N ALA A 726 -7.19 34.45 -28.12
CA ALA A 726 -7.82 33.24 -27.58
C ALA A 726 -6.79 32.20 -27.12
N PHE A 727 -5.70 32.03 -27.87
CA PHE A 727 -4.55 31.22 -27.47
C PHE A 727 -3.90 31.77 -26.18
N VAL A 728 -3.54 33.06 -26.16
CA VAL A 728 -2.85 33.70 -25.01
C VAL A 728 -3.70 33.66 -23.74
N VAL A 729 -5.00 33.98 -23.81
CA VAL A 729 -5.87 33.97 -22.63
C VAL A 729 -6.13 32.56 -22.10
N LEU A 730 -6.23 31.55 -22.98
CA LEU A 730 -6.34 30.16 -22.53
C LEU A 730 -5.10 29.71 -21.75
N VAL A 731 -3.89 30.07 -22.20
CA VAL A 731 -2.63 29.74 -21.49
C VAL A 731 -2.56 30.49 -20.16
N PHE A 732 -2.69 31.81 -20.15
CA PHE A 732 -2.53 32.61 -18.93
C PHE A 732 -3.67 32.38 -17.91
N GLY A 733 -4.91 32.23 -18.36
CA GLY A 733 -6.02 31.82 -17.50
C GLY A 733 -5.83 30.41 -16.93
N SER A 734 -5.31 29.48 -17.74
CA SER A 734 -4.93 28.12 -17.30
C SER A 734 -3.81 28.10 -16.27
N GLN A 735 -2.90 29.07 -16.30
CA GLN A 735 -1.88 29.28 -15.26
C GLN A 735 -2.50 29.84 -13.98
N ALA A 736 -3.29 30.92 -14.09
CA ALA A 736 -3.98 31.55 -12.96
C ALA A 736 -4.86 30.55 -12.17
N THR A 737 -5.67 29.76 -12.88
CA THR A 737 -6.51 28.72 -12.28
C THR A 737 -5.69 27.56 -11.69
N LEU A 738 -4.55 27.19 -12.28
CA LEU A 738 -3.65 26.19 -11.70
C LEU A 738 -3.11 26.67 -10.35
N TYR A 739 -2.55 27.88 -10.29
CA TYR A 739 -2.00 28.43 -9.04
C TYR A 739 -3.05 28.65 -7.96
N ALA A 740 -4.28 29.03 -8.33
CA ALA A 740 -5.39 29.08 -7.39
C ALA A 740 -5.78 27.69 -6.86
N ILE A 741 -5.95 26.67 -7.72
CA ILE A 741 -6.39 25.31 -7.33
C ILE A 741 -5.29 24.52 -6.58
N ARG A 742 -4.02 24.87 -6.82
CA ARG A 742 -2.83 24.21 -6.26
C ARG A 742 -2.92 24.01 -4.74
N GLU A 743 -3.15 25.09 -4.02
CA GLU A 743 -3.31 25.09 -2.56
C GLU A 743 -4.80 25.05 -2.18
N ARG A 744 -5.16 24.35 -1.10
CA ARG A 744 -6.56 24.19 -0.66
C ARG A 744 -7.06 25.43 0.09
N ARG A 745 -6.17 26.06 0.87
CA ARG A 745 -6.35 27.42 1.42
C ARG A 745 -5.76 28.44 0.43
N HIS A 746 -5.50 29.67 0.86
CA HIS A 746 -4.98 30.74 0.00
C HIS A 746 -3.74 30.37 -0.82
N LEU A 747 -3.62 30.89 -2.04
CA LEU A 747 -2.56 30.56 -3.01
C LEU A 747 -1.12 30.79 -2.49
N TRP A 748 -0.93 31.68 -1.49
CA TRP A 748 0.36 31.93 -0.84
C TRP A 748 0.68 30.98 0.33
N GLY A 749 -0.20 30.03 0.66
CA GLY A 749 -0.05 29.11 1.82
C GLY A 749 1.09 28.08 1.72
N THR A 750 1.60 27.80 0.52
CA THR A 750 2.82 27.02 0.28
C THR A 750 3.57 27.54 -0.94
N ARG A 751 4.91 27.42 -0.96
CA ARG A 751 5.72 27.77 -2.15
C ARG A 751 5.65 26.63 -3.18
N PRO A 752 5.45 26.91 -4.49
CA PRO A 752 5.47 25.89 -5.54
C PRO A 752 6.84 25.19 -5.63
N SER A 753 6.88 23.97 -6.18
CA SER A 753 8.16 23.34 -6.50
C SER A 753 8.93 24.14 -7.56
N LEU A 754 10.26 24.04 -7.54
CA LEU A 754 11.12 24.68 -8.54
C LEU A 754 10.78 24.24 -9.96
N TRP A 755 10.46 22.96 -10.16
CA TRP A 755 10.04 22.43 -11.46
C TRP A 755 8.71 23.02 -11.93
N LEU A 756 7.72 23.16 -11.04
CA LEU A 756 6.46 23.82 -11.39
C LEU A 756 6.67 25.30 -11.76
N ALA A 757 7.47 26.03 -10.97
CA ALA A 757 7.78 27.42 -11.26
C ALA A 757 8.52 27.60 -12.60
N LEU A 758 9.53 26.77 -12.89
CA LEU A 758 10.27 26.78 -14.14
C LEU A 758 9.38 26.40 -15.34
N SER A 759 8.52 25.38 -15.20
CA SER A 759 7.56 25.00 -16.25
C SER A 759 6.54 26.11 -16.54
N SER A 760 6.06 26.82 -15.50
CA SER A 760 5.16 27.96 -15.69
C SER A 760 5.83 29.15 -16.38
N VAL A 761 7.07 29.49 -15.99
CA VAL A 761 7.83 30.55 -16.66
C VAL A 761 8.13 30.18 -18.11
N ALA A 762 8.52 28.93 -18.39
CA ALA A 762 8.76 28.46 -19.75
C ALA A 762 7.48 28.53 -20.63
N ASP A 763 6.34 28.05 -20.14
CA ASP A 763 5.05 28.13 -20.84
C ASP A 763 4.63 29.58 -21.13
N ILE A 764 4.72 30.47 -20.14
CA ILE A 764 4.40 31.91 -20.31
C ILE A 764 5.35 32.58 -21.31
N VAL A 765 6.65 32.29 -21.25
CA VAL A 765 7.65 32.84 -22.19
C VAL A 765 7.38 32.32 -23.61
N ILE A 766 7.19 31.02 -23.79
CA ILE A 766 6.91 30.41 -25.10
C ILE A 766 5.64 31.03 -25.70
N ALA A 767 4.52 31.05 -24.95
CA ALA A 767 3.27 31.64 -25.43
C ALA A 767 3.40 33.13 -25.78
N SER A 768 4.15 33.90 -24.98
CA SER A 768 4.41 35.33 -25.24
C SER A 768 5.27 35.54 -26.48
N THR A 769 6.36 34.78 -26.64
CA THR A 769 7.26 34.88 -27.80
C THR A 769 6.56 34.47 -29.10
N LEU A 770 5.74 33.42 -29.08
CA LEU A 770 4.95 33.02 -30.24
C LEU A 770 3.92 34.10 -30.63
N ALA A 771 3.17 34.62 -29.66
CA ALA A 771 2.13 35.62 -29.89
C ALA A 771 2.69 36.98 -30.35
N ILE A 772 3.83 37.42 -29.80
CA ILE A 772 4.48 38.67 -30.21
C ILE A 772 5.19 38.49 -31.56
N GLY A 773 5.96 37.41 -31.72
CA GLY A 773 6.76 37.15 -32.91
C GLY A 773 5.96 36.72 -34.14
N GLY A 774 4.68 36.37 -33.99
CA GLY A 774 3.82 35.93 -35.10
C GLY A 774 4.22 34.56 -35.68
N PHE A 775 4.80 33.67 -34.87
CA PHE A 775 5.17 32.33 -35.32
C PHE A 775 3.96 31.39 -35.20
N ALA A 776 3.55 30.78 -36.32
CA ALA A 776 2.35 29.94 -36.46
C ALA A 776 1.00 30.63 -36.10
N MET A 777 1.01 31.95 -35.83
CA MET A 777 -0.15 32.74 -35.45
C MET A 777 0.05 34.21 -35.83
N THR A 778 -1.00 35.04 -35.86
CA THR A 778 -0.86 36.46 -36.16
C THR A 778 -0.18 37.20 -35.00
N SER A 779 0.79 38.05 -35.30
CA SER A 779 1.46 38.88 -34.28
C SER A 779 0.46 39.77 -33.53
N LEU A 780 0.60 39.83 -32.21
CA LEU A 780 -0.21 40.63 -31.30
C LEU A 780 0.68 41.60 -30.54
N SER A 781 0.21 42.84 -30.35
CA SER A 781 0.99 43.89 -29.67
C SER A 781 1.47 43.43 -28.27
N PRO A 782 2.76 43.62 -27.92
CA PRO A 782 3.31 43.26 -26.60
C PRO A 782 2.51 43.83 -25.43
N LEU A 783 1.92 45.01 -25.59
CA LEU A 783 1.07 45.65 -24.57
C LEU A 783 -0.20 44.83 -24.27
N VAL A 784 -0.78 44.19 -25.28
CA VAL A 784 -1.98 43.34 -25.12
C VAL A 784 -1.62 42.01 -24.47
N VAL A 785 -0.48 41.42 -24.84
CA VAL A 785 0.04 40.20 -24.19
C VAL A 785 0.35 40.48 -22.72
N ALA A 786 1.10 41.55 -22.41
CA ALA A 786 1.40 41.96 -21.03
C ALA A 786 0.14 42.33 -20.23
N GLY A 787 -0.81 43.04 -20.84
CA GLY A 787 -2.10 43.35 -20.22
C GLY A 787 -2.94 42.10 -19.91
N THR A 788 -2.93 41.10 -20.80
CA THR A 788 -3.62 39.82 -20.59
C THR A 788 -2.95 39.02 -19.47
N LEU A 789 -1.61 39.05 -19.36
CA LEU A 789 -0.87 38.43 -18.27
C LEU A 789 -1.19 39.09 -16.92
N ALA A 790 -1.20 40.43 -16.86
CA ALA A 790 -1.58 41.18 -15.66
C ALA A 790 -3.04 40.90 -15.25
N ALA A 791 -3.97 40.84 -16.21
CA ALA A 791 -5.36 40.47 -15.97
C ALA A 791 -5.49 39.03 -15.43
N ALA A 792 -4.69 38.09 -15.92
CA ALA A 792 -4.65 36.71 -15.42
C ALA A 792 -4.09 36.63 -13.99
N VAL A 793 -3.07 37.43 -13.65
CA VAL A 793 -2.56 37.53 -12.26
C VAL A 793 -3.65 38.07 -11.33
N VAL A 794 -4.34 39.16 -11.69
CA VAL A 794 -5.47 39.68 -10.90
C VAL A 794 -6.59 38.65 -10.77
N PHE A 795 -6.92 37.95 -11.87
CA PHE A 795 -7.90 36.87 -11.86
C PHE A 795 -7.51 35.73 -10.91
N ALA A 796 -6.23 35.37 -10.77
CA ALA A 796 -5.79 34.36 -9.81
C ALA A 796 -6.14 34.73 -8.35
N PHE A 797 -5.97 36.01 -7.97
CA PHE A 797 -6.35 36.51 -6.64
C PHE A 797 -7.87 36.55 -6.45
N VAL A 798 -8.64 37.02 -7.44
CA VAL A 798 -10.12 37.02 -7.39
C VAL A 798 -10.66 35.59 -7.28
N LEU A 799 -10.09 34.67 -8.04
CA LEU A 799 -10.46 33.26 -8.05
C LEU A 799 -10.15 32.56 -6.72
N ASP A 800 -9.07 32.94 -6.04
CA ASP A 800 -8.72 32.42 -4.70
C ASP A 800 -9.75 32.82 -3.63
N LEU A 801 -10.24 34.06 -3.67
CA LEU A 801 -11.32 34.56 -2.80
C LEU A 801 -12.64 33.79 -2.99
N VAL A 802 -12.94 33.35 -4.21
CA VAL A 802 -14.11 32.48 -4.51
C VAL A 802 -13.84 31.03 -4.09
N LYS A 803 -12.63 30.53 -4.33
CA LYS A 803 -12.22 29.15 -4.08
C LYS A 803 -12.30 28.76 -2.60
N VAL A 804 -11.70 29.56 -1.72
CA VAL A 804 -11.57 29.22 -0.28
C VAL A 804 -12.91 28.91 0.39
N PRO A 805 -13.96 29.76 0.34
CA PRO A 805 -15.25 29.44 0.95
C PRO A 805 -15.96 28.24 0.28
N VAL A 806 -15.77 28.04 -1.02
CA VAL A 806 -16.32 26.88 -1.75
C VAL A 806 -15.64 25.58 -1.30
N PHE A 807 -14.31 25.57 -1.15
CA PHE A 807 -13.55 24.40 -0.72
C PHE A 807 -13.83 24.04 0.74
N VAL A 808 -13.99 25.03 1.62
CA VAL A 808 -14.41 24.80 3.02
C VAL A 808 -15.84 24.24 3.06
N ARG A 809 -16.79 24.87 2.37
CA ARG A 809 -18.21 24.42 2.34
C ARG A 809 -18.40 23.01 1.76
N LEU A 810 -17.52 22.59 0.86
CA LEU A 810 -17.53 21.25 0.26
C LEU A 810 -16.69 20.21 1.03
N GLY A 811 -16.06 20.57 2.15
CA GLY A 811 -15.19 19.67 2.91
C GLY A 811 -13.99 19.17 2.09
N ILE A 812 -13.43 20.06 1.26
CA ILE A 812 -12.22 19.87 0.45
C ILE A 812 -11.02 20.61 1.08
N ALA A 813 -11.30 21.69 1.82
CA ALA A 813 -10.36 22.34 2.73
C ALA A 813 -10.95 22.34 4.15
N GLU A 814 -10.10 22.24 5.16
CA GLU A 814 -10.50 22.49 6.55
C GLU A 814 -10.55 24.00 6.83
N PRO A 815 -11.45 24.46 7.72
CA PRO A 815 -11.43 25.83 8.23
C PRO A 815 -10.07 26.16 8.85
N GLU A 816 -9.74 27.45 8.90
CA GLU A 816 -8.54 27.91 9.59
C GLU A 816 -8.64 27.62 11.10
N PRO A 817 -7.58 27.10 11.75
CA PRO A 817 -7.51 27.12 13.20
C PRO A 817 -7.54 28.58 13.65
N ASN A 818 -8.54 28.93 14.47
CA ASN A 818 -8.88 30.32 14.73
C ASN A 818 -7.69 31.07 15.36
N ALA A 819 -7.33 32.25 14.82
CA ALA A 819 -6.06 32.94 15.08
C ALA A 819 -5.96 33.62 16.47
N GLY A 820 -6.61 33.05 17.49
CA GLY A 820 -6.67 33.53 18.87
C GLY A 820 -6.60 32.43 19.93
N GLN A 821 -6.37 31.16 19.58
CA GLN A 821 -6.02 30.13 20.57
C GLN A 821 -4.51 30.18 20.87
N PRO A 822 -4.08 30.34 22.14
CA PRO A 822 -2.67 30.38 22.49
C PRO A 822 -2.01 29.01 22.27
N LYS A 823 -0.73 29.02 21.88
CA LYS A 823 0.07 27.80 21.77
C LYS A 823 0.19 27.14 23.15
N ALA A 824 0.04 25.83 23.21
CA ALA A 824 0.35 25.07 24.42
C ALA A 824 1.86 25.13 24.69
N SER A 825 2.24 25.71 25.82
CA SER A 825 3.60 25.70 26.36
C SER A 825 3.55 25.67 27.88
N ASP A 826 4.13 24.61 28.46
CA ASP A 826 4.71 24.52 29.79
C ASP A 826 4.00 25.22 30.97
N SER A 827 3.09 24.50 31.63
CA SER A 827 2.75 24.75 33.04
C SER A 827 2.49 23.46 33.81
N LYS A 828 2.89 23.43 35.09
CA LYS A 828 2.58 22.35 36.03
C LYS A 828 1.10 22.43 36.47
N PRO A 829 0.51 21.32 36.94
CA PRO A 829 -0.85 21.34 37.45
C PRO A 829 -0.92 22.05 38.81
N ASP A 830 -1.96 22.88 39.03
CA ASP A 830 -2.68 22.89 40.31
C ASP A 830 -4.02 23.65 40.26
N ALA A 831 -4.84 23.40 41.29
CA ALA A 831 -6.03 24.16 41.73
C ALA A 831 -7.29 24.26 40.82
N LYS A 832 -8.45 24.16 41.48
CA LYS A 832 -9.81 24.19 40.90
C LYS A 832 -10.30 25.62 40.60
N ALA A 833 -11.18 25.75 39.61
CA ALA A 833 -12.21 26.80 39.54
C ALA A 833 -13.50 26.23 38.92
N GLU A 834 -14.66 26.78 39.28
CA GLU A 834 -15.98 26.32 38.83
C GLU A 834 -16.47 27.09 37.58
N PRO A 835 -17.26 26.46 36.67
CA PRO A 835 -17.89 27.15 35.55
C PRO A 835 -19.39 27.40 35.76
N GLU A 836 -19.85 28.62 35.48
CA GLU A 836 -21.27 28.96 35.26
C GLU A 836 -21.40 29.91 34.04
N PRO A 837 -22.60 30.13 33.45
CA PRO A 837 -22.87 29.50 32.15
C PRO A 837 -23.43 30.44 31.07
N GLU A 838 -23.49 30.00 29.80
CA GLU A 838 -24.36 30.66 28.80
C GLU A 838 -24.93 29.74 27.70
N ALA A 839 -25.77 30.31 26.82
CA ALA A 839 -26.98 29.64 26.35
C ALA A 839 -26.93 28.92 24.97
N LYS A 840 -27.31 27.63 25.01
CA LYS A 840 -28.30 26.92 24.14
C LYS A 840 -28.46 27.31 22.65
N ALA A 841 -28.34 26.29 21.81
CA ALA A 841 -29.26 26.01 20.70
C ALA A 841 -29.82 24.58 20.85
N LYS A 842 -31.02 24.28 20.32
CA LYS A 842 -31.75 23.01 20.60
C LYS A 842 -31.76 22.03 19.42
N THR A 843 -31.59 20.74 19.73
CA THR A 843 -32.10 19.59 18.93
C THR A 843 -32.64 18.50 19.92
N PRO A 844 -32.90 17.21 19.60
CA PRO A 844 -33.99 16.45 20.26
C PRO A 844 -33.79 16.18 21.75
N SER A 845 -34.87 15.80 22.44
CA SER A 845 -34.96 15.62 23.89
C SER A 845 -34.02 14.53 24.45
N ASP A 846 -32.81 14.95 24.83
CA ASP A 846 -31.95 14.16 25.69
C ASP A 846 -32.52 14.11 27.12
N LEU A 847 -33.34 13.08 27.36
CA LEU A 847 -33.99 12.82 28.65
C LEU A 847 -32.99 12.52 29.77
N THR A 848 -31.72 12.20 29.46
CA THR A 848 -30.68 11.84 30.43
C THR A 848 -30.54 12.87 31.55
N THR A 849 -30.62 14.16 31.23
CA THR A 849 -30.54 15.26 32.22
C THR A 849 -31.73 15.25 33.19
N GLN A 850 -32.93 14.93 32.70
CA GLN A 850 -34.15 14.86 33.52
C GLN A 850 -34.15 13.61 34.41
N ILE A 851 -33.73 12.47 33.85
CA ILE A 851 -33.58 11.20 34.56
C ILE A 851 -32.52 11.31 35.66
N ALA A 852 -31.37 11.95 35.38
CA ALA A 852 -30.32 12.21 36.36
C ALA A 852 -30.77 13.13 37.50
N LYS A 853 -31.56 14.17 37.20
CA LYS A 853 -32.13 15.02 38.25
C LYS A 853 -33.14 14.22 39.10
N ARG A 854 -34.03 13.45 38.47
CA ARG A 854 -35.06 12.68 39.18
C ARG A 854 -34.48 11.51 39.98
N SER A 855 -33.38 10.87 39.54
CA SER A 855 -32.70 9.82 40.33
C SER A 855 -31.99 10.38 41.56
N TYR A 856 -31.55 11.64 41.51
CA TYR A 856 -31.04 12.38 42.68
C TYR A 856 -32.15 12.85 43.62
N GLU A 857 -33.27 13.37 43.09
CA GLU A 857 -34.46 13.71 43.90
C GLU A 857 -35.00 12.47 44.64
N LEU A 858 -35.13 11.33 43.97
CA LEU A 858 -35.53 10.05 44.56
C LEU A 858 -34.54 9.50 45.62
N TYR A 859 -33.29 9.95 45.60
CA TYR A 859 -32.28 9.63 46.60
C TYR A 859 -32.44 10.53 47.84
N GLU A 860 -32.64 11.84 47.68
CA GLU A 860 -32.91 12.76 48.80
C GLU A 860 -34.30 12.49 49.42
N GLU A 861 -35.33 12.17 48.62
CA GLU A 861 -36.69 11.79 49.09
C GLU A 861 -36.70 10.56 50.01
N ARG A 862 -35.77 9.62 49.83
CA ARG A 862 -35.61 8.45 50.72
C ARG A 862 -34.91 8.78 52.05
N GLY A 863 -34.25 9.94 52.14
CA GLY A 863 -33.49 10.39 53.30
C GLY A 863 -32.17 9.63 53.52
N ARG A 864 -31.17 10.34 54.06
CA ARG A 864 -29.81 9.78 54.30
C ARG A 864 -29.72 8.84 55.53
N GLN A 865 -30.83 8.25 55.97
CA GLN A 865 -30.88 7.48 57.22
C GLN A 865 -30.45 6.01 57.06
N ASP A 866 -30.65 5.41 55.89
CA ASP A 866 -30.08 4.10 55.56
C ASP A 866 -28.79 4.24 54.76
N GLY A 867 -27.65 3.85 55.37
CA GLY A 867 -26.30 3.92 54.79
C GLY A 867 -26.02 2.99 53.60
N ARG A 868 -27.06 2.60 52.84
CA ARG A 868 -26.99 1.79 51.61
C ARG A 868 -27.89 2.32 50.48
N ALA A 869 -28.34 3.57 50.56
CA ALA A 869 -29.10 4.20 49.48
C ALA A 869 -28.26 4.32 48.19
N VAL A 870 -28.75 3.74 47.09
CA VAL A 870 -28.20 3.85 45.73
C VAL A 870 -29.22 4.60 44.87
N GLN A 871 -28.74 5.41 43.92
CA GLN A 871 -29.60 6.16 42.99
C GLN A 871 -30.42 5.22 42.09
N ASP A 872 -31.72 5.45 42.03
CA ASP A 872 -32.71 4.54 41.43
C ASP A 872 -33.06 4.97 40.00
N TRP A 873 -32.09 4.76 39.09
CA TRP A 873 -32.13 5.25 37.70
C TRP A 873 -33.32 4.70 36.91
N GLU A 874 -33.68 3.43 37.06
CA GLU A 874 -34.84 2.85 36.37
C GLU A 874 -36.19 3.41 36.90
N LYS A 875 -36.27 3.77 38.19
CA LYS A 875 -37.48 4.42 38.73
C LYS A 875 -37.60 5.85 38.24
N ALA A 876 -36.48 6.58 38.20
CA ALA A 876 -36.41 7.91 37.62
C ALA A 876 -36.83 7.93 36.15
N GLU A 877 -36.32 7.00 35.33
CA GLU A 877 -36.72 6.90 33.92
C GLU A 877 -38.20 6.53 33.73
N ARG A 878 -38.72 5.62 34.55
CA ARG A 878 -40.16 5.25 34.52
C ARG A 878 -41.08 6.38 34.99
N GLU A 879 -40.63 7.26 35.89
CA GLU A 879 -41.38 8.46 36.29
C GLU A 879 -41.35 9.54 35.20
N ILE A 880 -40.17 9.86 34.66
CA ILE A 880 -40.02 10.85 33.59
C ILE A 880 -40.78 10.44 32.32
N ARG A 881 -40.63 9.19 31.84
CA ARG A 881 -41.35 8.69 30.66
C ARG A 881 -42.87 8.55 30.86
N LYS A 882 -43.37 8.58 32.10
CA LYS A 882 -44.83 8.65 32.39
C LYS A 882 -45.38 10.07 32.46
N ALA A 883 -44.51 11.09 32.51
CA ALA A 883 -44.91 12.49 32.63
C ALA A 883 -45.09 13.20 31.28
N GLU A 884 -44.56 12.64 30.18
CA GLU A 884 -44.87 13.11 28.83
C GLU A 884 -46.24 12.58 28.37
N PRO A 885 -47.21 13.44 27.99
CA PRO A 885 -48.51 13.00 27.49
C PRO A 885 -48.42 12.51 26.03
N GLU A 886 -49.11 11.42 25.72
CA GLU A 886 -49.19 10.89 24.35
C GLU A 886 -49.93 11.85 23.40
N ALA A 887 -49.22 12.37 22.40
CA ALA A 887 -49.81 13.21 21.35
C ALA A 887 -50.29 12.35 20.17
N SER A 888 -51.59 12.06 20.13
CA SER A 888 -52.26 11.37 19.01
C SER A 888 -52.46 12.29 17.78
N PRO A 889 -52.69 11.76 16.57
CA PRO A 889 -52.51 12.48 15.30
C PRO A 889 -53.78 13.15 14.72
N GLU A 890 -53.65 13.64 13.46
CA GLU A 890 -54.66 14.23 12.55
C GLU A 890 -54.86 15.77 12.62
N PRO A 891 -55.43 16.44 11.57
CA PRO A 891 -55.73 16.00 10.19
C PRO A 891 -55.13 16.89 9.07
N LYS A 892 -55.37 16.51 7.79
CA LYS A 892 -55.24 17.36 6.59
C LYS A 892 -56.59 17.48 5.85
N PRO A 893 -57.00 18.69 5.45
CA PRO A 893 -57.73 18.88 4.18
C PRO A 893 -57.41 20.22 3.48
N GLU A 894 -57.89 20.56 2.27
CA GLU A 894 -58.14 19.82 1.01
C GLU A 894 -58.34 20.86 -0.13
N ALA A 895 -58.23 20.43 -1.40
CA ALA A 895 -58.93 21.05 -2.52
C ALA A 895 -59.26 19.99 -3.59
N LYS A 896 -60.48 20.03 -4.14
CA LYS A 896 -61.16 19.03 -5.01
C LYS A 896 -61.47 19.62 -6.41
N PRO A 897 -62.18 18.94 -7.36
CA PRO A 897 -62.87 17.62 -7.37
C PRO A 897 -62.34 16.69 -8.51
N GLU A 898 -63.04 15.64 -9.00
CA GLU A 898 -63.47 14.33 -8.43
C GLU A 898 -63.65 13.34 -9.64
N ALA A 899 -64.42 12.24 -9.77
CA ALA A 899 -65.57 11.67 -9.07
C ALA A 899 -65.66 10.10 -9.21
N LYS A 900 -66.79 9.55 -9.71
CA LYS A 900 -67.28 8.16 -9.49
C LYS A 900 -68.49 7.81 -10.40
N PRO A 901 -69.14 6.62 -10.35
CA PRO A 901 -68.73 5.25 -9.89
C PRO A 901 -69.17 4.07 -10.84
N GLU A 902 -68.83 2.80 -10.53
CA GLU A 902 -69.81 1.69 -10.26
C GLU A 902 -69.19 0.26 -10.03
N ALA A 903 -69.95 -0.59 -9.33
CA ALA A 903 -69.95 -2.08 -9.28
C ALA A 903 -68.78 -2.94 -8.67
N LYS A 904 -69.02 -4.27 -8.56
CA LYS A 904 -68.38 -5.37 -7.75
C LYS A 904 -68.59 -6.75 -8.50
N PRO A 905 -68.27 -8.00 -8.04
CA PRO A 905 -67.66 -8.53 -6.78
C PRO A 905 -66.61 -9.71 -6.89
N GLU A 906 -66.10 -10.18 -5.72
CA GLU A 906 -65.67 -11.59 -5.34
C GLU A 906 -64.48 -12.32 -6.07
N ALA A 907 -63.72 -13.30 -5.51
CA ALA A 907 -63.57 -13.93 -4.17
C ALA A 907 -62.12 -14.51 -3.91
N LYS A 908 -61.93 -15.45 -2.96
CA LYS A 908 -60.65 -16.04 -2.38
C LYS A 908 -60.84 -17.60 -2.19
N PRO A 909 -59.92 -18.48 -1.67
CA PRO A 909 -58.50 -18.38 -1.21
C PRO A 909 -57.56 -19.62 -1.53
N GLU A 910 -56.39 -19.70 -0.83
CA GLU A 910 -55.65 -20.91 -0.31
C GLU A 910 -54.34 -21.55 -0.92
N ALA A 911 -53.35 -21.72 0.01
CA ALA A 911 -52.39 -22.81 0.28
C ALA A 911 -51.33 -23.44 -0.70
N LYS A 912 -50.04 -23.11 -0.44
CA LYS A 912 -48.83 -23.99 -0.29
C LYS A 912 -48.24 -24.76 -1.54
N PRO A 913 -47.12 -25.57 -1.48
CA PRO A 913 -46.06 -25.55 -2.52
C PRO A 913 -45.62 -26.92 -3.12
N GLU A 914 -44.65 -26.92 -4.06
CA GLU A 914 -43.46 -27.81 -4.20
C GLU A 914 -42.94 -27.98 -5.67
N ALA A 915 -41.76 -28.63 -5.80
CA ALA A 915 -41.26 -29.42 -6.95
C ALA A 915 -40.46 -28.79 -8.14
N LYS A 916 -39.52 -29.63 -8.62
CA LYS A 916 -38.76 -29.64 -9.90
C LYS A 916 -39.42 -30.74 -10.81
N PRO A 917 -39.11 -30.93 -12.13
CA PRO A 917 -37.76 -31.06 -12.68
C PRO A 917 -37.60 -30.59 -14.17
N GLU A 918 -36.80 -31.34 -14.95
CA GLU A 918 -36.06 -31.01 -16.19
C GLU A 918 -36.86 -31.12 -17.51
N ALA A 919 -36.32 -30.50 -18.59
CA ALA A 919 -36.30 -31.07 -19.95
C ALA A 919 -35.30 -30.36 -20.89
N LYS A 920 -34.83 -31.07 -21.93
CA LYS A 920 -33.97 -30.59 -23.05
C LYS A 920 -34.85 -30.30 -24.30
N PRO A 921 -34.35 -29.58 -25.33
CA PRO A 921 -34.06 -30.30 -26.58
C PRO A 921 -32.82 -29.76 -27.35
N GLU A 922 -32.62 -30.25 -28.57
CA GLU A 922 -31.42 -30.11 -29.40
C GLU A 922 -31.75 -29.52 -30.79
N ALA A 923 -30.77 -28.91 -31.47
CA ALA A 923 -30.66 -28.97 -32.94
C ALA A 923 -29.30 -28.43 -33.44
N LYS A 924 -28.79 -29.01 -34.53
CA LYS A 924 -27.69 -28.51 -35.38
C LYS A 924 -28.31 -27.66 -36.52
N PRO A 925 -27.51 -26.89 -37.26
CA PRO A 925 -27.18 -27.40 -38.60
C PRO A 925 -25.72 -27.20 -39.03
N GLU A 926 -25.32 -27.96 -40.04
CA GLU A 926 -24.08 -27.79 -40.81
C GLU A 926 -24.42 -27.26 -42.21
N ALA A 927 -23.51 -26.49 -42.83
CA ALA A 927 -23.37 -26.44 -44.29
C ALA A 927 -22.00 -25.87 -44.70
N LYS A 928 -21.39 -26.51 -45.70
CA LYS A 928 -20.22 -26.03 -46.46
C LYS A 928 -20.73 -25.38 -47.77
N PRO A 929 -19.91 -24.64 -48.52
CA PRO A 929 -19.60 -25.16 -49.86
C PRO A 929 -18.13 -24.99 -50.28
N GLU A 930 -17.81 -25.47 -51.49
CA GLU A 930 -16.46 -25.70 -52.03
C GLU A 930 -16.25 -24.85 -53.31
N ALA A 931 -15.15 -24.11 -53.47
CA ALA A 931 -13.87 -24.50 -54.09
C ALA A 931 -13.80 -24.49 -55.63
N LYS A 932 -12.90 -23.64 -56.17
CA LYS A 932 -12.21 -23.58 -57.51
C LYS A 932 -11.39 -22.27 -57.50
N SER A 933 -10.05 -22.21 -57.66
CA SER A 933 -9.20 -22.49 -58.84
C SER A 933 -9.48 -21.56 -60.04
N GLU A 934 -8.52 -20.88 -60.68
CA GLU A 934 -7.03 -20.96 -60.61
C GLU A 934 -6.41 -19.61 -60.09
N ALA A 935 -5.28 -18.98 -60.50
CA ALA A 935 -4.28 -19.15 -61.57
C ALA A 935 -2.91 -18.45 -61.23
N LYS A 936 -2.02 -18.30 -62.23
CA LYS A 936 -0.68 -17.64 -62.22
C LYS A 936 -0.67 -16.50 -63.28
N PRO A 937 0.24 -15.48 -63.27
CA PRO A 937 1.71 -15.61 -63.38
C PRO A 937 2.47 -14.80 -62.29
N GLU A 938 3.77 -14.92 -61.98
CA GLU A 938 5.00 -15.29 -62.71
C GLU A 938 5.64 -14.20 -63.59
N ALA A 939 6.56 -13.41 -62.99
CA ALA A 939 7.60 -12.66 -63.69
C ALA A 939 8.80 -12.39 -62.77
N LYS A 940 10.02 -12.55 -63.29
CA LYS A 940 11.31 -12.12 -62.71
C LYS A 940 12.13 -11.51 -63.86
N PRO A 941 12.92 -10.46 -63.63
CA PRO A 941 14.32 -10.55 -64.05
C PRO A 941 15.29 -9.95 -63.01
N GLU A 942 16.57 -9.90 -63.38
CA GLU A 942 17.72 -9.65 -62.49
C GLU A 942 18.52 -8.43 -62.96
N ALA A 943 19.24 -7.75 -62.03
CA ALA A 943 20.42 -6.93 -62.35
C ALA A 943 21.29 -6.66 -61.09
N LYS A 944 22.59 -6.43 -61.31
CA LYS A 944 23.65 -6.05 -60.35
C LYS A 944 24.34 -4.78 -60.91
N PRO A 945 24.93 -3.86 -60.11
CA PRO A 945 26.33 -3.93 -59.64
C PRO A 945 26.44 -3.70 -58.11
N GLU A 946 27.51 -3.95 -57.33
CA GLU A 946 28.93 -3.52 -57.36
C GLU A 946 29.13 -2.01 -57.12
N ALA A 947 30.05 -1.52 -56.26
CA ALA A 947 31.29 -2.11 -55.72
C ALA A 947 31.64 -1.76 -54.23
N LYS A 948 32.90 -2.02 -53.82
CA LYS A 948 33.58 -1.86 -52.50
C LYS A 948 34.05 -0.40 -52.23
N PRO A 949 34.62 0.02 -51.05
CA PRO A 949 35.64 -0.61 -50.16
C PRO A 949 35.13 -0.88 -48.71
N GLU A 950 35.75 -1.63 -47.78
CA GLU A 950 37.12 -1.62 -47.18
C GLU A 950 37.44 -0.36 -46.34
N ALA A 951 38.07 -0.42 -45.15
CA ALA A 951 38.87 -1.51 -44.53
C ALA A 951 38.70 -1.63 -42.98
N LYS A 952 39.46 -2.54 -42.35
CA LYS A 952 39.59 -2.79 -40.90
C LYS A 952 41.06 -3.15 -40.58
N PRO A 953 41.62 -2.73 -39.43
CA PRO A 953 42.18 -3.69 -38.44
C PRO A 953 41.62 -3.40 -37.03
N GLU A 954 41.31 -4.36 -36.14
CA GLU A 954 42.15 -5.37 -35.47
C GLU A 954 43.02 -4.84 -34.31
N ALA A 955 42.67 -5.29 -33.10
CA ALA A 955 43.57 -5.55 -31.97
C ALA A 955 42.88 -6.59 -31.05
N SER A 956 43.65 -7.51 -30.47
CA SER A 956 43.18 -8.51 -29.50
C SER A 956 43.97 -8.36 -28.17
N PRO A 957 43.46 -8.84 -27.02
CA PRO A 957 43.95 -8.41 -25.71
C PRO A 957 44.96 -9.35 -25.04
N GLU A 958 45.86 -8.78 -24.22
CA GLU A 958 46.42 -9.33 -22.96
C GLU A 958 47.50 -8.37 -22.40
N PRO A 959 47.96 -8.47 -21.13
CA PRO A 959 47.42 -9.22 -19.98
C PRO A 959 47.09 -8.31 -18.76
N LYS A 960 46.66 -8.91 -17.63
CA LYS A 960 46.58 -8.22 -16.32
C LYS A 960 47.95 -8.16 -15.62
N PRO A 961 48.25 -7.08 -14.87
CA PRO A 961 49.11 -7.14 -13.69
C PRO A 961 48.30 -7.39 -12.40
N GLU A 962 48.92 -8.02 -11.40
CA GLU A 962 48.39 -8.12 -10.03
C GLU A 962 48.88 -6.94 -9.17
N ALA A 963 48.13 -6.57 -8.13
CA ALA A 963 48.56 -5.67 -7.07
C ALA A 963 48.07 -6.16 -5.70
N LYS A 964 48.81 -5.83 -4.63
CA LYS A 964 48.67 -6.45 -3.29
C LYS A 964 47.99 -5.54 -2.27
N SER A 965 47.75 -6.12 -1.09
CA SER A 965 47.16 -5.53 0.12
C SER A 965 47.57 -4.08 0.43
N SER A 966 46.57 -3.24 0.70
CA SER A 966 46.73 -1.91 1.31
C SER A 966 46.76 -2.02 2.84
N SER A 967 47.94 -2.25 3.41
CA SER A 967 48.20 -2.07 4.84
C SER A 967 49.34 -1.07 5.01
N ASP A 968 48.99 0.19 5.25
CA ASP A 968 49.77 1.22 5.97
C ASP A 968 49.02 2.56 5.90
N LEU A 969 48.32 2.91 6.98
CA LEU A 969 47.74 4.24 7.18
C LEU A 969 48.62 5.00 8.18
N THR A 970 49.11 6.18 7.80
CA THR A 970 50.14 6.88 8.56
C THR A 970 49.63 7.40 9.93
N PRO A 971 50.48 7.43 10.97
CA PRO A 971 50.09 7.91 12.31
C PRO A 971 49.54 9.35 12.33
N GLU A 972 49.99 10.22 11.42
CA GLU A 972 49.45 11.57 11.26
C GLU A 972 47.96 11.58 10.88
N LEU A 973 47.51 10.64 10.05
CA LEU A 973 46.10 10.60 9.63
C LEU A 973 45.20 10.22 10.83
N VAL A 974 45.62 9.25 11.64
CA VAL A 974 44.91 8.85 12.87
C VAL A 974 44.89 10.01 13.86
N LYS A 975 46.03 10.69 14.06
CA LYS A 975 46.11 11.88 14.93
C LYS A 975 45.19 13.00 14.44
N ARG A 976 45.15 13.26 13.13
CA ARG A 976 44.33 14.32 12.53
C ARG A 976 42.83 14.02 12.63
N VAL A 977 42.43 12.76 12.50
CA VAL A 977 41.06 12.31 12.77
C VAL A 977 40.70 12.52 14.25
N HIS A 978 41.62 12.26 15.18
CA HIS A 978 41.39 12.49 16.62
C HIS A 978 41.27 13.99 16.96
N GLU A 979 42.15 14.84 16.41
CA GLU A 979 42.08 16.30 16.53
C GLU A 979 40.74 16.85 15.99
N LEU A 980 40.25 16.33 14.87
CA LEU A 980 38.94 16.67 14.31
C LEU A 980 37.78 16.17 15.20
N TYR A 981 37.92 15.02 15.84
CA TYR A 981 36.87 14.44 16.70
C TYR A 981 36.67 15.23 18.00
N GLU A 982 37.75 15.74 18.62
CA GLU A 982 37.63 16.68 19.74
C GLU A 982 37.12 18.06 19.29
N ALA A 983 37.58 18.56 18.13
CA ALA A 983 37.16 19.87 17.62
C ALA A 983 35.66 19.93 17.24
N LEU A 984 35.05 18.81 16.83
CA LEU A 984 33.63 18.73 16.46
C LEU A 984 32.65 18.67 17.64
N GLY A 985 33.13 18.96 18.86
CA GLY A 985 32.37 19.04 20.11
C GLY A 985 31.30 20.14 20.23
N ARG A 986 30.68 20.60 19.13
CA ARG A 986 29.32 21.23 19.03
C ARG A 986 29.06 21.79 17.60
N LYS A 987 28.02 21.23 16.97
CA LYS A 987 27.03 21.90 16.09
C LYS A 987 27.41 22.52 14.72
N ASP A 988 26.50 22.22 13.78
CA ASP A 988 25.97 23.05 12.69
C ASP A 988 26.73 23.12 11.33
N VAL A 989 26.29 22.23 10.42
CA VAL A 989 26.11 22.34 8.94
C VAL A 989 27.28 22.81 8.05
N GLN A 990 27.97 23.92 8.33
CA GLN A 990 28.96 24.51 7.41
C GLN A 990 30.16 23.59 7.13
N ALA A 991 30.54 22.75 8.09
CA ALA A 991 31.60 21.75 7.91
C ALA A 991 31.31 20.74 6.79
N VAL A 992 30.04 20.49 6.46
CA VAL A 992 29.64 19.58 5.36
C VAL A 992 29.77 20.27 4.01
N GLU A 993 29.47 21.57 3.90
CA GLU A 993 29.67 22.33 2.67
C GLU A 993 31.15 22.54 2.35
N GLU A 994 32.00 22.78 3.36
CA GLU A 994 33.46 22.83 3.19
C GLU A 994 34.04 21.46 2.78
N LEU A 995 33.52 20.36 3.33
CA LEU A 995 33.90 18.99 2.89
C LEU A 995 33.47 18.70 1.45
N GLU A 996 32.22 18.97 1.07
CA GLU A 996 31.77 18.79 -0.33
C GLU A 996 32.56 19.66 -1.32
N LYS A 997 33.03 20.83 -0.89
CA LYS A 997 33.85 21.73 -1.69
C LYS A 997 35.28 21.20 -1.86
N ALA A 998 35.91 20.73 -0.77
CA ALA A 998 37.21 20.06 -0.81
C ALA A 998 37.18 18.79 -1.68
N GLU A 999 36.13 17.95 -1.59
CA GLU A 999 35.97 16.78 -2.48
C GLU A 999 35.83 17.17 -3.95
N ARG A 1000 35.16 18.30 -4.26
CA ARG A 1000 34.98 18.79 -5.64
C ARG A 1000 36.24 19.42 -6.24
N GLU A 1001 37.14 19.93 -5.40
CA GLU A 1001 38.43 20.46 -5.81
C GLU A 1001 39.43 19.31 -6.02
N ASN A 1002 39.54 18.36 -5.08
CA ASN A 1002 40.34 17.13 -5.26
C ASN A 1002 39.91 16.26 -6.45
N ARG A 1003 38.69 16.44 -6.99
CA ARG A 1003 38.19 15.69 -8.16
C ARG A 1003 38.57 16.26 -9.53
N LYS A 1004 39.40 17.32 -9.59
CA LYS A 1004 39.82 17.93 -10.87
C LYS A 1004 41.24 17.58 -11.30
N ASP A 1005 42.14 17.26 -10.37
CA ASP A 1005 43.57 17.11 -10.63
C ASP A 1005 44.05 15.65 -10.62
N GLU A 1006 43.43 14.79 -11.44
CA GLU A 1006 44.07 13.52 -11.83
C GLU A 1006 43.72 13.11 -13.28
N PRO A 1007 44.69 13.14 -14.22
CA PRO A 1007 44.49 12.67 -15.59
C PRO A 1007 44.62 11.14 -15.66
N GLY A 1008 43.73 10.50 -16.42
CA GLY A 1008 43.45 9.07 -16.27
C GLY A 1008 44.55 8.08 -16.67
N LYS A 1009 44.47 6.90 -16.03
CA LYS A 1009 45.02 5.61 -16.44
C LYS A 1009 44.10 4.48 -15.99
#